data_AF-L1JYQ9-F1
#
_entry.id   AF-L1JYQ9-F1
#
_cell.length_a   1.000
_cell.length_b   1.000
_cell.length_c   1.000
_cell.angle_alpha   90.00
_cell.angle_beta   90.00
_cell.angle_gamma   90.00
#
_symmetry.space_group_name_H-M   'P 1'
#
loop_
_entity.id
_entity.type
_entity.pdbx_description
1 polymer ?
#
loop_
_entity_poly.entity_id
_entity_poly.type
_entity_poly.pdbx_seq_one_letter_code
_entity_poly.pdbx_strand_id
1 'polypeptide(L)'
;MSCYLENTALFKSQIGITPWDTCVNGVSQYKNIFGLSDYMGKSYDGRCSFFQGTPPLPEGLGWFIILGIGVIFALITSLMVWFASSHTREDQQVGRNSEQFTSGGRQIPAGLTAADVVSKWTWAATLLQSSNVAYQQGVSGPFWYAAGATIQVILFATLAIEIKRKCPAIHTVLEVVLVRWGVAAHMVFLFFCILTNLIVTAMLILGGAATVEALTGVNVYAASFLIPIPVCVYTAFGGLKGTYYASFTHTVIIFIALLIFMWKIYAGPSDIGSSDRMYDNLVCDAIKSQNTTGLEFATGNSHGSLLTMWSQGGLIFGIVNIVGNFGTVFVDQSYWQGAIACQPSATWKGYLLGGISWFAIPFSMATSLGLAAHALNLPITPSESAQGLVPPAVAVHLLGQGGAFLIAFQLFLAVTSTANSEQLAVSSLLAYDVYKRYINPQATGKQIIFVSRAGIIFWAIFSGVVAAILKQFDISLGWVYMSMGNFIGSAVVPITFSLTWKDCTALGAISGAVGGLAAAFIGWFSVAASLNNGVINVDTLGGNYPMLTGNLLSLCVSPIICIIVSLMSPQNYDWKDLEEKTGTYLVEDDPHAHLKASGGVDSKEAMDNAYYWVTRGGTALSIVLIILWPLLTLPQNPFSKSYFGWWVAIAFIWGHMAFLATVVYPVVQYFLPPKDMYLDPSESGIAPVKPQEMQQNSPAPAGFVMNPAMGAPGMMMYAPPFQSWNGPVQGFSTVGPFGATNVQGMPTPIFPQA
;
A
#
# COMPACT_ATOMS: atom_id res chain seq x y z
N MET A 1 6.13 -16.21 -37.59
CA MET A 1 6.66 -16.32 -38.97
C MET A 1 7.24 -15.00 -39.48
N SER A 2 6.87 -13.84 -38.90
CA SER A 2 7.39 -12.51 -39.28
C SER A 2 8.90 -12.31 -39.03
N CYS A 3 9.48 -12.70 -37.89
CA CYS A 3 10.93 -12.51 -37.66
C CYS A 3 11.87 -13.31 -38.55
N TYR A 4 11.38 -14.35 -39.23
CA TYR A 4 12.17 -15.07 -40.21
C TYR A 4 12.32 -14.29 -41.53
N LEU A 5 11.40 -13.36 -41.84
CA LEU A 5 11.27 -12.78 -43.17
C LEU A 5 11.94 -11.41 -43.33
N GLU A 6 12.10 -10.60 -42.28
CA GLU A 6 12.57 -9.21 -42.43
C GLU A 6 14.08 -9.00 -42.21
N ASN A 7 14.78 -9.81 -41.39
CA ASN A 7 16.24 -9.70 -41.25
C ASN A 7 16.91 -10.92 -40.57
N THR A 8 16.79 -12.09 -41.19
CA THR A 8 17.20 -13.39 -40.59
C THR A 8 18.66 -13.42 -40.15
N ALA A 9 19.57 -12.69 -40.83
CA ALA A 9 21.00 -12.65 -40.49
C ALA A 9 21.26 -11.81 -39.23
N LEU A 10 20.67 -10.61 -39.14
CA LEU A 10 20.78 -9.77 -37.95
C LEU A 10 20.16 -10.48 -36.74
N PHE A 11 18.95 -11.01 -36.89
CA PHE A 11 18.26 -11.74 -35.82
C PHE A 11 19.12 -12.90 -35.28
N LYS A 12 19.64 -13.76 -36.18
CA LYS A 12 20.52 -14.88 -35.78
C LYS A 12 21.79 -14.40 -35.08
N SER A 13 22.36 -13.27 -35.48
CA SER A 13 23.57 -12.71 -34.86
C SER A 13 23.33 -12.15 -33.46
N GLN A 14 22.08 -11.91 -33.06
CA GLN A 14 21.71 -11.31 -31.78
C GLN A 14 21.17 -12.32 -30.76
N ILE A 15 21.10 -13.61 -31.12
CA ILE A 15 20.70 -14.67 -30.20
C ILE A 15 21.73 -14.76 -29.06
N GLY A 16 21.25 -14.73 -27.81
CA GLY A 16 22.09 -14.78 -26.63
C GLY A 16 22.90 -13.51 -26.33
N ILE A 17 22.66 -12.40 -27.05
CA ILE A 17 23.36 -11.13 -26.81
C ILE A 17 22.50 -10.17 -26.00
N THR A 18 23.02 -9.76 -24.85
CA THR A 18 22.43 -8.69 -24.02
C THR A 18 23.22 -7.38 -24.13
N PRO A 19 22.57 -6.24 -23.84
CA PRO A 19 23.22 -4.94 -23.76
C PRO A 19 24.41 -4.90 -22.78
N TRP A 20 24.29 -5.54 -21.61
CA TRP A 20 25.25 -5.40 -20.51
C TRP A 20 26.37 -6.45 -20.53
N ASP A 21 26.10 -7.70 -20.93
CA ASP A 21 27.13 -8.76 -20.92
C ASP A 21 28.25 -8.49 -21.93
N THR A 22 27.93 -7.75 -22.99
CA THR A 22 28.88 -7.37 -24.04
C THR A 22 29.33 -5.91 -23.96
N CYS A 23 28.98 -5.20 -22.88
CA CYS A 23 29.34 -3.80 -22.71
C CYS A 23 30.82 -3.67 -22.35
N VAL A 24 31.62 -3.12 -23.27
CA VAL A 24 33.04 -2.81 -23.04
C VAL A 24 33.28 -1.35 -23.40
N ASN A 25 33.85 -0.58 -22.47
CA ASN A 25 34.09 0.87 -22.63
C ASN A 25 32.83 1.67 -23.04
N GLY A 26 31.65 1.27 -22.54
CA GLY A 26 30.38 1.96 -22.82
C GLY A 26 29.74 1.63 -24.16
N VAL A 27 30.28 0.66 -24.92
CA VAL A 27 29.71 0.18 -26.18
C VAL A 27 29.43 -1.31 -26.10
N SER A 28 28.24 -1.71 -26.52
CA SER A 28 27.75 -3.09 -26.54
C SER A 28 27.77 -3.69 -27.95
N GLN A 29 27.74 -5.02 -28.06
CA GLN A 29 27.48 -5.71 -29.35
C GLN A 29 25.98 -5.83 -29.66
N TYR A 30 25.15 -5.42 -28.72
CA TYR A 30 23.71 -5.43 -28.81
C TYR A 30 23.21 -4.61 -29.99
N LYS A 31 22.24 -5.18 -30.70
CA LYS A 31 21.44 -4.53 -31.73
C LYS A 31 19.97 -4.81 -31.50
N ASN A 32 19.15 -3.80 -31.73
CA ASN A 32 17.70 -3.95 -31.66
C ASN A 32 17.23 -4.78 -32.86
N ILE A 33 16.59 -5.92 -32.60
CA ILE A 33 16.21 -6.87 -33.65
C ILE A 33 15.11 -6.36 -34.59
N PHE A 34 14.45 -5.27 -34.21
CA PHE A 34 13.40 -4.60 -34.99
C PHE A 34 13.89 -3.30 -35.66
N GLY A 35 15.19 -2.97 -35.53
CA GLY A 35 15.77 -1.76 -36.10
C GLY A 35 15.22 -0.45 -35.53
N LEU A 36 14.69 -0.50 -34.30
CA LEU A 36 14.07 0.67 -33.68
C LEU A 36 15.11 1.67 -33.18
N SER A 37 14.70 2.94 -33.17
CA SER A 37 15.47 4.04 -32.61
C SER A 37 14.72 4.65 -31.43
N ASP A 38 15.43 5.40 -30.60
CA ASP A 38 14.80 6.17 -29.53
C ASP A 38 13.94 7.31 -30.08
N TYR A 39 13.22 7.98 -29.16
CA TYR A 39 12.34 9.10 -29.50
C TYR A 39 13.06 10.32 -30.10
N MET A 40 14.40 10.36 -30.05
CA MET A 40 15.26 11.37 -30.66
C MET A 40 15.86 10.92 -32.01
N GLY A 41 15.46 9.74 -32.51
CA GLY A 41 15.94 9.17 -33.77
C GLY A 41 17.34 8.54 -33.68
N LYS A 42 17.88 8.32 -32.47
CA LYS A 42 19.17 7.65 -32.28
C LYS A 42 18.96 6.14 -32.11
N SER A 43 19.75 5.34 -32.81
CA SER A 43 19.67 3.87 -32.71
C SER A 43 19.89 3.36 -31.27
N TYR A 44 19.25 2.25 -30.93
CA TYR A 44 19.53 1.47 -29.72
C TYR A 44 20.77 0.57 -29.85
N ASP A 45 21.27 0.40 -31.07
CA ASP A 45 22.46 -0.41 -31.34
C ASP A 45 23.68 0.13 -30.59
N GLY A 46 24.42 -0.77 -29.96
CA GLY A 46 25.62 -0.45 -29.20
C GLY A 46 25.38 0.13 -27.81
N ARG A 47 24.13 0.31 -27.37
CA ARG A 47 23.85 0.80 -26.01
C ARG A 47 24.03 -0.30 -24.97
N CYS A 48 24.56 0.07 -23.82
CA CYS A 48 24.69 -0.83 -22.66
C CYS A 48 23.47 -0.79 -21.71
N SER A 49 22.65 0.26 -21.80
CA SER A 49 21.47 0.49 -20.95
C SER A 49 20.48 1.41 -21.68
N PHE A 50 19.22 1.43 -21.25
CA PHE A 50 18.20 2.25 -21.90
C PHE A 50 18.40 3.74 -21.59
N PHE A 51 18.55 4.10 -20.31
CA PHE A 51 18.64 5.50 -19.88
C PHE A 51 20.03 6.10 -20.05
N GLN A 52 21.09 5.29 -20.09
CA GLN A 52 22.50 5.73 -20.25
C GLN A 52 22.95 6.80 -19.23
N GLY A 53 22.29 6.87 -18.07
CA GLY A 53 22.50 7.94 -17.09
C GLY A 53 22.05 9.34 -17.54
N THR A 54 21.33 9.44 -18.68
CA THR A 54 20.77 10.69 -19.18
C THR A 54 19.26 10.72 -18.98
N PRO A 55 18.75 11.57 -18.05
CA PRO A 55 17.33 11.69 -17.82
C PRO A 55 16.58 12.24 -19.05
N PRO A 56 15.41 11.68 -19.42
CA PRO A 56 14.60 12.18 -20.53
C PRO A 56 13.94 13.54 -20.26
N LEU A 57 13.75 13.91 -18.99
CA LEU A 57 13.15 15.18 -18.58
C LEU A 57 14.19 16.09 -17.92
N PRO A 58 14.01 17.42 -18.01
CA PRO A 58 14.86 18.35 -17.26
C PRO A 58 14.59 18.24 -15.76
N GLU A 59 15.64 18.42 -14.95
CA GLU A 59 15.58 18.34 -13.49
C GLU A 59 14.52 19.27 -12.87
N GLY A 60 14.37 20.49 -13.40
CA GLY A 60 13.36 21.44 -12.95
C GLY A 60 11.93 20.91 -13.02
N LEU A 61 11.63 20.01 -13.98
CA LEU A 61 10.32 19.37 -14.07
C LEU A 61 10.13 18.32 -12.98
N GLY A 62 11.21 17.64 -12.55
CA GLY A 62 11.17 16.75 -11.39
C GLY A 62 10.82 17.49 -10.10
N TRP A 63 11.45 18.65 -9.88
CA TRP A 63 11.09 19.52 -8.75
C TRP A 63 9.65 20.02 -8.81
N PHE A 64 9.17 20.37 -10.01
CA PHE A 64 7.77 20.74 -10.22
C PHE A 64 6.81 19.58 -9.94
N ILE A 65 7.13 18.35 -10.33
CA ILE A 65 6.30 17.16 -10.04
C ILE A 65 6.25 16.91 -8.54
N ILE A 66 7.40 16.94 -7.84
CA ILE A 66 7.41 16.67 -6.40
C ILE A 66 6.71 17.77 -5.61
N LEU A 67 7.07 19.04 -5.83
CA LEU A 67 6.62 20.15 -4.98
C LEU A 67 5.47 20.93 -5.59
N GLY A 68 5.58 21.30 -6.87
CA GLY A 68 4.59 22.14 -7.54
C GLY A 68 3.23 21.47 -7.65
N ILE A 69 3.20 20.25 -8.19
CA ILE A 69 1.98 19.45 -8.30
C ILE A 69 1.43 19.14 -6.91
N GLY A 70 2.28 18.77 -5.95
CA GLY A 70 1.88 18.55 -4.57
C GLY A 70 1.14 19.75 -3.96
N VAL A 71 1.63 20.98 -4.17
CA VAL A 71 0.96 22.21 -3.73
C VAL A 71 -0.36 22.43 -4.47
N ILE A 72 -0.41 22.21 -5.78
CA ILE A 72 -1.64 22.34 -6.58
C ILE A 72 -2.72 21.39 -6.03
N PHE A 73 -2.38 20.12 -5.78
CA PHE A 73 -3.31 19.17 -5.19
C PHE A 73 -3.70 19.55 -3.78
N ALA A 74 -2.76 20.06 -2.97
CA ALA A 74 -3.10 20.54 -1.64
C ALA A 74 -4.14 21.66 -1.68
N LEU A 75 -4.03 22.59 -2.64
CA LEU A 75 -5.01 23.66 -2.84
C LEU A 75 -6.36 23.13 -3.34
N ILE A 76 -6.36 22.24 -4.34
CA ILE A 76 -7.60 21.66 -4.89
C ILE A 76 -8.35 20.89 -3.82
N THR A 77 -7.67 20.00 -3.09
CA THR A 77 -8.28 19.18 -2.05
C THR A 77 -8.75 20.03 -0.88
N SER A 78 -7.97 21.03 -0.46
CA SER A 78 -8.40 21.98 0.58
C SER A 78 -9.62 22.79 0.16
N LEU A 79 -9.71 23.20 -1.12
CA LEU A 79 -10.87 23.90 -1.66
C LEU A 79 -12.10 22.99 -1.69
N MET A 80 -11.95 21.73 -2.08
CA MET A 80 -13.03 20.74 -2.06
C MET A 80 -13.53 20.49 -0.64
N VAL A 81 -12.62 20.32 0.33
CA VAL A 81 -12.98 20.18 1.75
C VAL A 81 -13.67 21.43 2.27
N TRP A 82 -13.16 22.61 1.93
CA TRP A 82 -13.77 23.88 2.31
C TRP A 82 -15.19 24.01 1.76
N PHE A 83 -15.41 23.70 0.48
CA PHE A 83 -16.75 23.74 -0.13
C PHE A 83 -17.71 22.70 0.49
N ALA A 84 -17.21 21.49 0.78
CA ALA A 84 -17.98 20.45 1.44
C ALA A 84 -18.33 20.81 2.90
N SER A 85 -17.47 21.56 3.58
CA SER A 85 -17.64 21.95 4.99
C SER A 85 -18.28 23.33 5.20
N SER A 86 -18.37 24.17 4.16
CA SER A 86 -18.97 25.51 4.25
C SER A 86 -20.48 25.47 4.50
N HIS A 87 -21.13 24.35 4.17
CA HIS A 87 -22.56 24.13 4.36
C HIS A 87 -22.89 23.33 5.63
N THR A 88 -21.88 22.88 6.38
CA THR A 88 -22.04 22.14 7.64
C THR A 88 -21.90 23.07 8.84
N ARG A 89 -22.62 22.78 9.92
CA ARG A 89 -22.48 23.52 11.20
C ARG A 89 -21.03 23.52 11.68
N GLU A 90 -20.63 24.59 12.34
CA GLU A 90 -19.25 24.86 12.74
C GLU A 90 -18.65 23.80 13.69
N ASP A 91 -19.50 23.19 14.52
CA ASP A 91 -19.20 22.07 15.44
C ASP A 91 -19.05 20.70 14.75
N GLN A 92 -19.45 20.62 13.47
CA GLN A 92 -19.37 19.42 12.62
C GLN A 92 -18.41 19.61 11.44
N GLN A 93 -17.65 20.72 11.43
CA GLN A 93 -16.65 20.98 10.40
C GLN A 93 -15.40 20.10 10.57
N VAL A 94 -14.87 19.68 9.41
CA VAL A 94 -13.60 18.96 9.32
C VAL A 94 -12.48 19.80 9.93
N GLY A 95 -11.68 19.19 10.81
CA GLY A 95 -10.53 19.84 11.47
C GLY A 95 -10.87 20.63 12.74
N ARG A 96 -12.14 20.67 13.15
CA ARG A 96 -12.61 21.18 14.45
C ARG A 96 -13.21 20.10 15.34
N ASN A 97 -13.81 19.09 14.72
CA ASN A 97 -14.37 17.90 15.36
C ASN A 97 -13.50 16.68 15.05
N SER A 98 -13.10 15.95 16.09
CA SER A 98 -12.18 14.81 16.01
C SER A 98 -12.81 13.59 15.34
N GLU A 99 -14.11 13.37 15.51
CA GLU A 99 -14.85 12.33 14.77
C GLU A 99 -14.84 12.64 13.27
N GLN A 100 -15.16 13.88 12.88
CA GLN A 100 -15.12 14.30 11.47
C GLN A 100 -13.72 14.22 10.86
N PHE A 101 -12.68 14.48 11.67
CA PHE A 101 -11.28 14.40 11.22
C PHE A 101 -10.82 12.94 11.02
N THR A 102 -11.14 12.04 11.96
CA THR A 102 -10.60 10.67 11.99
C THR A 102 -11.48 9.64 11.32
N SER A 103 -12.81 9.75 11.42
CA SER A 103 -13.79 8.82 10.85
C SER A 103 -14.51 9.38 9.62
N GLY A 104 -14.26 10.64 9.26
CA GLY A 104 -14.95 11.28 8.13
C GLY A 104 -16.46 11.40 8.32
N GLY A 105 -16.94 11.30 9.57
CA GLY A 105 -18.36 11.32 9.90
C GLY A 105 -19.14 10.08 9.45
N ARG A 106 -18.45 8.99 9.08
CA ARG A 106 -19.05 7.66 8.77
C ARG A 106 -20.13 7.69 7.66
N GLN A 107 -20.00 8.62 6.72
CA GLN A 107 -21.01 8.92 5.68
C GLN A 107 -20.50 8.72 4.25
N ILE A 108 -19.33 8.10 4.05
CA ILE A 108 -18.76 8.01 2.70
C ILE A 108 -19.58 7.03 1.84
N PRO A 109 -20.06 7.44 0.65
CA PRO A 109 -20.91 6.63 -0.20
C PRO A 109 -20.11 5.63 -1.05
N ALA A 110 -20.80 4.61 -1.58
CA ALA A 110 -20.17 3.44 -2.20
C ALA A 110 -19.24 3.75 -3.38
N GLY A 111 -19.59 4.71 -4.23
CA GLY A 111 -18.74 5.10 -5.36
C GLY A 111 -17.44 5.74 -4.90
N LEU A 112 -17.53 6.67 -3.95
CA LEU A 112 -16.34 7.34 -3.41
C LEU A 112 -15.47 6.35 -2.61
N THR A 113 -16.10 5.40 -1.90
CA THR A 113 -15.40 4.25 -1.29
C THR A 113 -14.67 3.41 -2.33
N ALA A 114 -15.30 3.06 -3.46
CA ALA A 114 -14.66 2.26 -4.51
C ALA A 114 -13.45 2.99 -5.11
N ALA A 115 -13.59 4.29 -5.39
CA ALA A 115 -12.49 5.12 -5.90
C ALA A 115 -11.33 5.22 -4.89
N ASP A 116 -11.63 5.34 -3.61
CA ASP A 116 -10.65 5.39 -2.53
C ASP A 116 -9.92 4.07 -2.32
N VAL A 117 -10.64 2.94 -2.33
CA VAL A 117 -10.06 1.60 -2.27
C VAL A 117 -9.08 1.39 -3.44
N VAL A 118 -9.47 1.77 -4.66
CA VAL A 118 -8.57 1.69 -5.82
C VAL A 118 -7.36 2.60 -5.64
N SER A 119 -7.57 3.85 -5.21
CA SER A 119 -6.49 4.82 -5.03
C SER A 119 -5.46 4.34 -4.01
N LYS A 120 -5.91 3.90 -2.84
CA LYS A 120 -5.07 3.43 -1.73
C LYS A 120 -4.24 2.22 -2.11
N TRP A 121 -4.81 1.30 -2.89
CA TRP A 121 -4.15 0.07 -3.33
C TRP A 121 -3.30 0.27 -4.60
N THR A 122 -3.39 1.43 -5.25
CA THR A 122 -2.55 1.77 -6.40
C THR A 122 -1.24 2.40 -5.94
N TRP A 123 -0.27 1.55 -5.66
CA TRP A 123 1.06 1.94 -5.19
C TRP A 123 2.04 2.20 -6.33
N ALA A 124 3.21 2.73 -5.97
CA ALA A 124 4.38 2.69 -6.84
C ALA A 124 4.67 1.26 -7.34
N ALA A 125 4.60 0.26 -6.45
CA ALA A 125 4.75 -1.15 -6.82
C ALA A 125 3.67 -1.62 -7.81
N THR A 126 2.40 -1.20 -7.63
CA THR A 126 1.30 -1.58 -8.52
C THR A 126 1.56 -1.17 -9.97
N LEU A 127 2.21 -0.04 -10.18
CA LEU A 127 2.56 0.46 -11.51
C LEU A 127 3.89 -0.12 -12.00
N LEU A 128 4.92 -0.04 -11.17
CA LEU A 128 6.30 -0.37 -11.57
C LEU A 128 6.60 -1.86 -11.45
N GLN A 129 6.30 -2.46 -10.29
CA GLN A 129 6.63 -3.84 -9.99
C GLN A 129 5.76 -4.81 -10.78
N SER A 130 4.48 -4.52 -11.01
CA SER A 130 3.62 -5.39 -11.85
C SER A 130 4.19 -5.58 -13.25
N SER A 131 4.61 -4.50 -13.89
CA SER A 131 5.25 -4.51 -15.20
C SER A 131 6.65 -5.09 -15.17
N ASN A 132 7.39 -4.89 -14.07
CA ASN A 132 8.69 -5.51 -13.90
C ASN A 132 8.58 -7.05 -13.83
N VAL A 133 7.59 -7.57 -13.11
CA VAL A 133 7.33 -9.00 -13.06
C VAL A 133 6.82 -9.52 -14.41
N ALA A 134 6.07 -8.71 -15.17
CA ALA A 134 5.70 -9.05 -16.54
C ALA A 134 6.91 -9.12 -17.49
N TYR A 135 7.86 -8.20 -17.32
CA TYR A 135 9.15 -8.25 -18.01
C TYR A 135 9.94 -9.50 -17.60
N GLN A 136 9.88 -9.92 -16.34
CA GLN A 136 10.61 -11.10 -15.89
C GLN A 136 9.96 -12.43 -16.29
N GLN A 137 8.64 -12.53 -16.19
CA GLN A 137 7.89 -13.79 -16.22
C GLN A 137 6.89 -13.88 -17.38
N GLY A 138 6.80 -12.87 -18.24
CA GLY A 138 5.83 -12.81 -19.33
C GLY A 138 4.39 -12.65 -18.82
N VAL A 139 3.41 -13.22 -19.53
CA VAL A 139 1.97 -13.13 -19.21
C VAL A 139 1.58 -13.69 -17.84
N SER A 140 2.42 -14.55 -17.25
CA SER A 140 2.24 -15.03 -15.88
C SER A 140 2.34 -13.90 -14.85
N GLY A 141 3.22 -12.92 -15.09
CA GLY A 141 3.47 -11.80 -14.19
C GLY A 141 2.27 -10.87 -13.98
N PRO A 142 1.68 -10.27 -15.04
CA PRO A 142 0.50 -9.40 -14.93
C PRO A 142 -0.64 -10.07 -14.16
N PHE A 143 -0.87 -11.37 -14.43
CA PHE A 143 -1.94 -12.11 -13.81
C PHE A 143 -1.69 -12.38 -12.34
N TRP A 144 -0.55 -12.98 -11.97
CA TRP A 144 -0.26 -13.30 -10.58
C TRP A 144 -0.11 -12.05 -9.70
N TYR A 145 0.35 -10.94 -10.28
CA TYR A 145 0.31 -9.65 -9.59
C TYR A 145 -1.12 -9.22 -9.33
N ALA A 146 -1.94 -9.06 -10.38
CA ALA A 146 -3.27 -8.51 -10.28
C ALA A 146 -4.21 -9.43 -9.47
N ALA A 147 -4.31 -10.71 -9.82
CA ALA A 147 -5.15 -11.67 -9.13
C ALA A 147 -4.68 -11.86 -7.68
N GLY A 148 -3.37 -12.03 -7.49
CA GLY A 148 -2.78 -12.29 -6.19
C GLY A 148 -2.93 -11.16 -5.18
N ALA A 149 -3.09 -9.92 -5.62
CA ALA A 149 -3.30 -8.75 -4.75
C ALA A 149 -4.76 -8.25 -4.71
N THR A 150 -5.65 -8.75 -5.58
CA THR A 150 -7.07 -8.34 -5.59
C THR A 150 -7.87 -9.03 -4.48
N ILE A 151 -7.54 -10.29 -4.16
CA ILE A 151 -8.33 -11.11 -3.23
C ILE A 151 -8.35 -10.54 -1.80
N GLN A 152 -7.31 -9.86 -1.38
CA GLN A 152 -7.16 -9.35 -0.01
C GLN A 152 -8.15 -8.23 0.24
N VAL A 153 -8.27 -7.28 -0.69
CA VAL A 153 -9.25 -6.18 -0.62
C VAL A 153 -10.68 -6.74 -0.62
N ILE A 154 -10.94 -7.73 -1.47
CA ILE A 154 -12.25 -8.37 -1.59
C ILE A 154 -12.62 -9.12 -0.30
N LEU A 155 -11.70 -9.86 0.30
CA LEU A 155 -11.93 -10.61 1.54
C LEU A 155 -11.97 -9.67 2.76
N PHE A 156 -11.21 -8.58 2.74
CA PHE A 156 -11.26 -7.55 3.78
C PHE A 156 -12.65 -6.89 3.85
N ALA A 157 -13.41 -6.88 2.76
CA ALA A 157 -14.79 -6.40 2.76
C ALA A 157 -15.68 -7.14 3.80
N THR A 158 -15.38 -8.40 4.11
CA THR A 158 -16.02 -9.15 5.21
C THR A 158 -15.72 -8.51 6.57
N LEU A 159 -14.45 -8.17 6.83
CA LEU A 159 -14.06 -7.48 8.06
C LEU A 159 -14.64 -6.07 8.14
N ALA A 160 -14.67 -5.35 7.01
CA ALA A 160 -15.27 -4.03 6.94
C ALA A 160 -16.75 -4.05 7.37
N ILE A 161 -17.52 -5.06 6.96
CA ILE A 161 -18.91 -5.25 7.41
C ILE A 161 -19.00 -5.70 8.87
N GLU A 162 -18.10 -6.56 9.35
CA GLU A 162 -18.08 -6.96 10.76
C GLU A 162 -17.89 -5.78 11.71
N ILE A 163 -17.04 -4.79 11.34
CA ILE A 163 -16.91 -3.55 12.10
C ILE A 163 -18.26 -2.86 12.23
N LYS A 164 -19.00 -2.72 11.14
CA LYS A 164 -20.33 -2.08 11.15
C LYS A 164 -21.32 -2.84 12.02
N ARG A 165 -21.28 -4.17 12.00
CA ARG A 165 -22.19 -5.05 12.75
C ARG A 165 -21.90 -5.09 14.25
N LYS A 166 -20.63 -4.98 14.66
CA LYS A 166 -20.19 -5.29 16.03
C LYS A 166 -19.59 -4.11 16.79
N CYS A 167 -18.97 -3.16 16.11
CA CYS A 167 -18.25 -2.06 16.74
C CYS A 167 -18.23 -0.79 15.86
N PRO A 168 -19.41 -0.24 15.48
CA PRO A 168 -19.49 0.90 14.55
C PRO A 168 -18.85 2.21 15.07
N ALA A 169 -18.63 2.31 16.39
CA ALA A 169 -18.15 3.50 17.08
C ALA A 169 -16.62 3.63 17.17
N ILE A 170 -15.85 2.62 16.73
CA ILE A 170 -14.38 2.65 16.84
C ILE A 170 -13.74 3.70 15.93
N HIS A 171 -12.51 4.07 16.25
CA HIS A 171 -11.59 4.90 15.47
C HIS A 171 -10.45 4.09 14.87
N THR A 172 -10.01 3.03 15.57
CA THR A 172 -8.92 2.16 15.11
C THR A 172 -9.22 0.69 15.35
N VAL A 173 -8.58 -0.20 14.59
CA VAL A 173 -8.72 -1.65 14.80
C VAL A 173 -8.19 -2.08 16.17
N LEU A 174 -7.23 -1.35 16.71
CA LEU A 174 -6.59 -1.70 17.96
C LEU A 174 -7.49 -1.47 19.17
N GLU A 175 -8.48 -0.59 19.08
CA GLU A 175 -9.53 -0.49 20.09
C GLU A 175 -10.30 -1.81 20.25
N VAL A 176 -10.56 -2.53 19.15
CA VAL A 176 -11.15 -3.88 19.17
C VAL A 176 -10.22 -4.86 19.87
N VAL A 177 -8.94 -4.87 19.50
CA VAL A 177 -7.91 -5.73 20.10
C VAL A 177 -7.80 -5.48 21.61
N LEU A 178 -7.83 -4.22 22.03
CA LEU A 178 -7.73 -3.82 23.43
C LEU A 178 -8.92 -4.28 24.25
N VAL A 179 -10.14 -4.03 23.77
CA VAL A 179 -11.37 -4.45 24.46
C VAL A 179 -11.41 -5.98 24.59
N ARG A 180 -10.95 -6.68 23.56
CA ARG A 180 -11.08 -8.12 23.47
C ARG A 180 -10.00 -8.90 24.22
N TRP A 181 -8.75 -8.43 24.16
CA TRP A 181 -7.58 -9.17 24.62
C TRP A 181 -6.65 -8.36 25.55
N GLY A 182 -7.00 -7.13 25.86
CA GLY A 182 -6.29 -6.29 26.81
C GLY A 182 -4.98 -5.71 26.27
N VAL A 183 -4.24 -5.06 27.18
CA VAL A 183 -3.08 -4.22 26.86
C VAL A 183 -1.93 -5.00 26.23
N ALA A 184 -1.68 -6.24 26.67
CA ALA A 184 -0.58 -7.05 26.12
C ALA A 184 -0.78 -7.33 24.62
N ALA A 185 -1.99 -7.73 24.22
CA ALA A 185 -2.32 -7.92 22.81
C ALA A 185 -2.30 -6.58 22.07
N HIS A 186 -2.88 -5.53 22.67
CA HIS A 186 -2.88 -4.19 22.09
C HIS A 186 -1.48 -3.72 21.68
N MET A 187 -0.46 -3.86 22.55
CA MET A 187 0.91 -3.46 22.23
C MET A 187 1.55 -4.32 21.13
N VAL A 188 1.27 -5.62 21.10
CA VAL A 188 1.77 -6.52 20.04
C VAL A 188 1.18 -6.15 18.69
N PHE A 189 -0.13 -5.96 18.59
CA PHE A 189 -0.77 -5.58 17.34
C PHE A 189 -0.49 -4.12 16.95
N LEU A 190 -0.27 -3.22 17.92
CA LEU A 190 0.23 -1.86 17.65
C LEU A 190 1.58 -1.90 16.94
N PHE A 191 2.50 -2.75 17.39
CA PHE A 191 3.78 -2.96 16.71
C PHE A 191 3.56 -3.45 15.27
N PHE A 192 2.70 -4.45 15.05
CA PHE A 192 2.43 -4.96 13.71
C PHE A 192 1.75 -3.94 12.78
N CYS A 193 0.80 -3.15 13.28
CA CYS A 193 0.15 -2.09 12.50
C CYS A 193 1.16 -1.01 12.11
N ILE A 194 1.94 -0.47 13.06
CA ILE A 194 2.98 0.53 12.77
C ILE A 194 4.04 -0.03 11.82
N LEU A 195 4.47 -1.28 12.00
CA LEU A 195 5.42 -1.93 11.11
C LEU A 195 4.86 -2.07 9.69
N THR A 196 3.58 -2.44 9.57
CA THR A 196 2.89 -2.51 8.28
C THR A 196 2.86 -1.15 7.60
N ASN A 197 2.42 -0.12 8.31
CA ASN A 197 2.39 1.25 7.78
C ASN A 197 3.80 1.73 7.38
N LEU A 198 4.83 1.34 8.13
CA LEU A 198 6.22 1.66 7.81
C LEU A 198 6.70 1.00 6.52
N ILE A 199 6.48 -0.31 6.38
CA ILE A 199 6.85 -1.06 5.18
C ILE A 199 6.14 -0.49 3.96
N VAL A 200 4.84 -0.21 4.08
CA VAL A 200 4.04 0.35 2.99
C VAL A 200 4.52 1.76 2.62
N THR A 201 4.76 2.62 3.61
CA THR A 201 5.28 3.98 3.34
C THR A 201 6.67 3.94 2.70
N ALA A 202 7.56 3.08 3.21
CA ALA A 202 8.93 2.98 2.72
C ALA A 202 8.99 2.54 1.25
N MET A 203 8.23 1.53 0.85
CA MET A 203 8.22 1.07 -0.54
C MET A 203 7.65 2.14 -1.49
N LEU A 204 6.64 2.91 -1.08
CA LEU A 204 6.10 4.01 -1.88
C LEU A 204 7.16 5.07 -2.17
N ILE A 205 7.90 5.50 -1.14
CA ILE A 205 8.95 6.50 -1.26
C ILE A 205 10.11 5.98 -2.11
N LEU A 206 10.58 4.75 -1.88
CA LEU A 206 11.66 4.14 -2.66
C LEU A 206 11.33 4.07 -4.15
N GLY A 207 10.13 3.59 -4.51
CA GLY A 207 9.70 3.51 -5.91
C GLY A 207 9.50 4.89 -6.55
N GLY A 208 8.90 5.83 -5.82
CA GLY A 208 8.70 7.21 -6.25
C GLY A 208 10.03 7.94 -6.49
N ALA A 209 10.94 7.90 -5.52
CA ALA A 209 12.23 8.59 -5.59
C ALA A 209 13.13 8.02 -6.70
N ALA A 210 13.22 6.70 -6.84
CA ALA A 210 14.03 6.07 -7.89
C ALA A 210 13.54 6.42 -9.30
N THR A 211 12.22 6.49 -9.50
CA THR A 211 11.67 6.84 -10.81
C THR A 211 11.86 8.32 -11.13
N VAL A 212 11.68 9.21 -10.15
CA VAL A 212 11.93 10.64 -10.35
C VAL A 212 13.41 10.90 -10.65
N GLU A 213 14.34 10.22 -9.96
CA GLU A 213 15.77 10.26 -10.26
C GLU A 213 16.05 9.82 -11.71
N ALA A 214 15.55 8.65 -12.11
CA ALA A 214 15.79 8.12 -13.45
C ALA A 214 15.20 9.00 -14.57
N LEU A 215 14.04 9.62 -14.32
CA LEU A 215 13.33 10.40 -15.34
C LEU A 215 13.80 11.85 -15.43
N THR A 216 14.27 12.44 -14.33
CA THR A 216 14.54 13.89 -14.24
C THR A 216 15.95 14.24 -13.77
N GLY A 217 16.67 13.30 -13.15
CA GLY A 217 17.98 13.54 -12.55
C GLY A 217 17.94 14.13 -11.13
N VAL A 218 16.75 14.35 -10.55
CA VAL A 218 16.62 14.82 -9.16
C VAL A 218 17.24 13.80 -8.21
N ASN A 219 18.03 14.28 -7.25
CA ASN A 219 18.69 13.44 -6.26
C ASN A 219 17.67 12.57 -5.48
N VAL A 220 17.91 11.26 -5.45
CA VAL A 220 17.03 10.28 -4.79
C VAL A 220 16.82 10.53 -3.30
N TYR A 221 17.83 11.02 -2.56
CA TYR A 221 17.67 11.32 -1.15
C TYR A 221 16.77 12.55 -0.96
N ALA A 222 16.97 13.60 -1.76
CA ALA A 222 16.12 14.77 -1.71
C ALA A 222 14.66 14.44 -2.09
N ALA A 223 14.45 13.67 -3.15
CA ALA A 223 13.12 13.16 -3.52
C ALA A 223 12.48 12.37 -2.37
N SER A 224 13.26 11.52 -1.69
CA SER A 224 12.78 10.70 -0.57
C SER A 224 12.21 11.53 0.59
N PHE A 225 12.81 12.67 0.91
CA PHE A 225 12.32 13.59 1.94
C PHE A 225 11.19 14.51 1.47
N LEU A 226 11.18 14.88 0.19
CA LEU A 226 10.27 15.92 -0.32
C LEU A 226 8.93 15.35 -0.81
N ILE A 227 8.87 14.10 -1.26
CA ILE A 227 7.62 13.46 -1.69
C ILE A 227 6.54 13.46 -0.59
N PRO A 228 6.83 13.12 0.69
CA PRO A 228 5.81 13.10 1.74
C PRO A 228 5.33 14.47 2.22
N ILE A 229 6.07 15.55 1.94
CA ILE A 229 5.82 16.88 2.54
C ILE A 229 4.56 17.56 1.98
N PRO A 230 4.35 17.68 0.65
CA PRO A 230 3.13 18.27 0.12
C PRO A 230 1.87 17.52 0.55
N VAL A 231 1.99 16.20 0.72
CA VAL A 231 0.94 15.33 1.22
C VAL A 231 0.52 15.72 2.64
N CYS A 232 1.50 15.85 3.53
CA CYS A 232 1.30 16.22 4.92
C CYS A 232 0.45 17.49 5.07
N VAL A 233 0.60 18.47 4.19
CA VAL A 233 -0.15 19.74 4.24
C VAL A 233 -1.65 19.46 4.11
N TYR A 234 -2.09 18.84 3.02
CA TYR A 234 -3.52 18.62 2.81
C TYR A 234 -4.11 17.53 3.69
N THR A 235 -3.32 16.55 4.13
CA THR A 235 -3.75 15.57 5.14
C THR A 235 -4.03 16.24 6.48
N ALA A 236 -3.13 17.11 6.94
CA ALA A 236 -3.27 17.81 8.22
C ALA A 236 -4.46 18.79 8.26
N PHE A 237 -4.80 19.39 7.12
CA PHE A 237 -5.97 20.27 7.00
C PHE A 237 -7.26 19.49 6.75
N GLY A 238 -7.26 18.58 5.78
CA GLY A 238 -8.45 17.92 5.26
C GLY A 238 -8.91 16.69 6.03
N GLY A 239 -8.06 16.11 6.89
CA GLY A 239 -8.37 14.86 7.59
C GLY A 239 -8.85 13.76 6.64
N LEU A 240 -9.69 12.86 7.13
CA LEU A 240 -10.17 11.73 6.34
C LEU A 240 -11.01 12.14 5.12
N LYS A 241 -11.90 13.15 5.24
CA LYS A 241 -12.71 13.60 4.07
C LYS A 241 -11.84 14.19 2.96
N GLY A 242 -10.82 14.97 3.31
CA GLY A 242 -9.83 15.47 2.35
C GLY A 242 -9.11 14.35 1.63
N THR A 243 -8.78 13.28 2.36
CA THR A 243 -8.19 12.07 1.78
C THR A 243 -9.09 11.43 0.73
N TYR A 244 -10.38 11.26 0.98
CA TYR A 244 -11.31 10.69 -0.01
C TYR A 244 -11.40 11.53 -1.29
N TYR A 245 -11.42 12.86 -1.18
CA TYR A 245 -11.45 13.74 -2.35
C TYR A 245 -10.13 13.68 -3.13
N ALA A 246 -8.98 13.69 -2.43
CA ALA A 246 -7.68 13.49 -3.05
C ALA A 246 -7.63 12.14 -3.80
N SER A 247 -8.00 11.06 -3.12
CA SER A 247 -8.05 9.70 -3.67
C SER A 247 -8.86 9.65 -4.96
N PHE A 248 -10.06 10.25 -4.99
CA PHE A 248 -10.87 10.32 -6.21
C PHE A 248 -10.12 11.02 -7.35
N THR A 249 -9.59 12.22 -7.12
CA THR A 249 -8.87 12.97 -8.17
C THR A 249 -7.64 12.23 -8.70
N HIS A 250 -6.90 11.54 -7.83
CA HIS A 250 -5.77 10.70 -8.21
C HIS A 250 -6.21 9.53 -9.09
N THR A 251 -7.27 8.82 -8.69
CA THR A 251 -7.82 7.68 -9.43
C THR A 251 -8.25 8.08 -10.85
N VAL A 252 -8.87 9.25 -11.02
CA VAL A 252 -9.25 9.77 -12.35
C VAL A 252 -8.05 9.85 -13.28
N ILE A 253 -6.97 10.48 -12.83
CA ILE A 253 -5.79 10.73 -13.66
C ILE A 253 -5.05 9.43 -13.93
N ILE A 254 -4.93 8.55 -12.93
CA ILE A 254 -4.28 7.24 -13.08
C ILE A 254 -4.97 6.40 -14.17
N PHE A 255 -6.30 6.33 -14.18
CA PHE A 255 -7.00 5.59 -15.23
C PHE A 255 -6.91 6.25 -16.60
N ILE A 256 -6.95 7.59 -16.69
CA ILE A 256 -6.75 8.27 -17.97
C ILE A 256 -5.37 7.93 -18.55
N ALA A 257 -4.32 8.00 -17.73
CA ALA A 257 -2.97 7.65 -18.15
C ALA A 257 -2.87 6.17 -18.58
N LEU A 258 -3.48 5.25 -17.81
CA LEU A 258 -3.57 3.83 -18.16
C LEU A 258 -4.20 3.63 -19.55
N LEU A 259 -5.36 4.23 -19.80
CA LEU A 259 -6.07 4.11 -21.07
C LEU A 259 -5.24 4.68 -22.23
N ILE A 260 -4.56 5.82 -22.04
CA ILE A 260 -3.65 6.38 -23.05
C ILE A 260 -2.57 5.37 -23.45
N PHE A 261 -1.91 4.74 -22.47
CA PHE A 261 -0.87 3.73 -22.77
C PHE A 261 -1.44 2.51 -23.49
N MET A 262 -2.58 1.99 -23.03
CA MET A 262 -3.23 0.83 -23.67
C MET A 262 -3.60 1.11 -25.12
N TRP A 263 -4.26 2.24 -25.38
CA TRP A 263 -4.64 2.65 -26.73
C TRP A 263 -3.40 2.87 -27.59
N LYS A 264 -2.36 3.54 -27.09
CA LYS A 264 -1.12 3.77 -27.83
C LYS A 264 -0.42 2.46 -28.24
N ILE A 265 -0.41 1.45 -27.38
CA ILE A 265 0.30 0.17 -27.61
C ILE A 265 -0.48 -0.75 -28.54
N TYR A 266 -1.79 -0.90 -28.32
CA TYR A 266 -2.57 -1.95 -28.98
C TYR A 266 -3.51 -1.49 -30.09
N ALA A 267 -3.73 -0.19 -30.24
CA ALA A 267 -4.69 0.33 -31.21
C ALA A 267 -4.27 1.68 -31.85
N GLY A 268 -3.12 2.23 -31.46
CA GLY A 268 -2.64 3.53 -31.90
C GLY A 268 -1.42 3.42 -32.82
N PRO A 269 -0.99 4.53 -33.43
CA PRO A 269 0.23 4.56 -34.23
C PRO A 269 1.45 4.38 -33.32
N SER A 270 2.02 3.19 -33.27
CA SER A 270 3.24 2.85 -32.53
C SER A 270 4.00 1.70 -33.20
N ASP A 271 5.22 1.46 -32.75
CA ASP A 271 6.08 0.36 -33.24
C ASP A 271 5.50 -1.04 -32.97
N ILE A 272 4.48 -1.12 -32.10
CA ILE A 272 3.68 -2.32 -31.84
C ILE A 272 2.32 -2.22 -32.54
N GLY A 273 1.50 -1.23 -32.19
CA GLY A 273 0.24 -0.86 -32.86
C GLY A 273 -0.90 -1.89 -32.84
N SER A 274 -0.68 -3.15 -32.46
CA SER A 274 -1.71 -4.20 -32.39
C SER A 274 -1.33 -5.36 -31.46
N SER A 275 -2.32 -6.12 -30.99
CA SER A 275 -2.09 -7.36 -30.23
C SER A 275 -1.33 -8.42 -31.03
N ASP A 276 -1.56 -8.48 -32.34
CA ASP A 276 -0.94 -9.46 -33.22
C ASP A 276 0.56 -9.19 -33.41
N ARG A 277 0.92 -7.91 -33.55
CA ARG A 277 2.32 -7.50 -33.66
C ARG A 277 3.04 -7.60 -32.32
N MET A 278 2.37 -7.25 -31.20
CA MET A 278 2.87 -7.55 -29.86
C MET A 278 3.20 -9.04 -29.72
N TYR A 279 2.25 -9.92 -30.07
CA TYR A 279 2.44 -11.37 -30.02
C TYR A 279 3.63 -11.82 -30.87
N ASP A 280 3.69 -11.39 -32.13
CA ASP A 280 4.77 -11.79 -33.04
C ASP A 280 6.13 -11.35 -32.49
N ASN A 281 6.25 -10.13 -31.99
CA ASN A 281 7.48 -9.61 -31.43
C ASN A 281 7.89 -10.33 -30.14
N LEU A 282 6.95 -10.66 -29.25
CA LEU A 282 7.21 -11.43 -28.02
C LEU A 282 7.73 -12.84 -28.34
N VAL A 283 7.20 -13.50 -29.37
CA VAL A 283 7.71 -14.80 -29.83
C VAL A 283 9.15 -14.66 -30.32
N CYS A 284 9.47 -13.57 -31.01
CA CYS A 284 10.83 -13.34 -31.51
C CYS A 284 11.83 -13.05 -30.39
N ASP A 285 11.45 -12.21 -29.44
CA ASP A 285 12.31 -11.85 -28.33
C ASP A 285 12.56 -13.06 -27.40
N ALA A 286 11.54 -13.90 -27.19
CA ALA A 286 11.71 -15.17 -26.50
C ALA A 286 12.75 -16.08 -27.18
N ILE A 287 12.76 -16.16 -28.52
CA ILE A 287 13.77 -16.93 -29.27
C ILE A 287 15.15 -16.29 -29.15
N LYS A 288 15.26 -14.96 -29.22
CA LYS A 288 16.54 -14.23 -29.04
C LYS A 288 17.15 -14.54 -27.68
N SER A 289 16.31 -14.59 -26.64
CA SER A 289 16.73 -14.79 -25.26
C SER A 289 17.12 -16.25 -24.93
N GLN A 290 16.86 -17.20 -25.84
CA GLN A 290 17.31 -18.60 -25.68
C GLN A 290 18.85 -18.68 -25.60
N ASN A 291 19.35 -19.48 -24.67
CA ASN A 291 20.79 -19.74 -24.41
C ASN A 291 21.61 -18.58 -23.81
N THR A 292 20.96 -17.51 -23.35
CA THR A 292 21.69 -16.45 -22.63
C THR A 292 22.03 -16.91 -21.22
N THR A 293 23.31 -17.16 -20.95
CA THR A 293 23.79 -17.54 -19.61
C THR A 293 23.68 -16.34 -18.67
N GLY A 294 22.96 -16.46 -17.56
CA GLY A 294 22.83 -15.40 -16.55
C GLY A 294 21.58 -14.51 -16.69
N LEU A 295 20.74 -14.74 -17.69
CA LEU A 295 19.40 -14.15 -17.75
C LEU A 295 18.38 -15.03 -17.02
N GLU A 296 17.80 -14.50 -15.95
CA GLU A 296 16.62 -15.07 -15.29
C GLU A 296 15.29 -14.70 -15.98
N PHE A 297 15.32 -14.20 -17.23
CA PHE A 297 14.11 -13.84 -17.97
C PHE A 297 13.52 -15.09 -18.62
N ALA A 298 12.28 -15.43 -18.27
CA ALA A 298 11.60 -16.67 -18.67
C ALA A 298 12.30 -17.99 -18.25
N THR A 299 13.32 -17.96 -17.39
CA THR A 299 13.87 -19.19 -16.80
C THR A 299 12.83 -19.87 -15.92
N GLY A 300 12.49 -21.12 -16.26
CA GLY A 300 11.38 -21.83 -15.63
C GLY A 300 10.02 -21.57 -16.28
N ASN A 301 9.95 -20.81 -17.38
CA ASN A 301 8.78 -20.77 -18.24
C ASN A 301 8.77 -21.97 -19.20
N SER A 302 7.60 -22.57 -19.40
CA SER A 302 7.43 -23.64 -20.36
C SER A 302 7.78 -23.17 -21.77
N HIS A 303 8.55 -23.99 -22.48
CA HIS A 303 9.10 -23.68 -23.82
C HIS A 303 9.95 -22.40 -23.90
N GLY A 304 10.40 -21.84 -22.76
CA GLY A 304 11.09 -20.54 -22.71
C GLY A 304 10.21 -19.38 -23.21
N SER A 305 8.88 -19.55 -23.21
CA SER A 305 7.95 -18.57 -23.77
C SER A 305 7.60 -17.47 -22.76
N LEU A 306 7.46 -16.24 -23.23
CA LEU A 306 6.85 -15.14 -22.47
C LEU A 306 5.31 -15.20 -22.48
N LEU A 307 4.74 -16.11 -23.27
CA LEU A 307 3.32 -16.26 -23.51
C LEU A 307 2.81 -17.57 -22.88
N THR A 308 3.16 -17.83 -21.63
CA THR A 308 2.68 -19.01 -20.89
C THR A 308 2.38 -18.70 -19.43
N MET A 309 1.36 -19.37 -18.89
CA MET A 309 1.10 -19.41 -17.45
C MET A 309 1.93 -20.46 -16.72
N TRP A 310 2.57 -21.39 -17.45
CA TRP A 310 3.51 -22.35 -16.88
C TRP A 310 4.85 -21.68 -16.59
N SER A 311 4.88 -20.88 -15.53
CA SER A 311 6.05 -20.12 -15.08
C SER A 311 6.32 -20.43 -13.61
N GLN A 312 7.47 -21.05 -13.32
CA GLN A 312 7.88 -21.31 -11.95
C GLN A 312 8.10 -19.99 -11.18
N GLY A 313 8.82 -19.04 -11.77
CA GLY A 313 9.05 -17.72 -11.18
C GLY A 313 7.75 -16.94 -10.97
N GLY A 314 6.85 -16.95 -11.98
CA GLY A 314 5.53 -16.35 -11.88
C GLY A 314 4.67 -16.92 -10.76
N LEU A 315 4.66 -18.25 -10.58
CA LEU A 315 3.92 -18.90 -9.48
C LEU A 315 4.53 -18.60 -8.10
N ILE A 316 5.87 -18.67 -7.97
CA ILE A 316 6.56 -18.33 -6.71
C ILE A 316 6.24 -16.87 -6.33
N PHE A 317 6.38 -15.95 -7.29
CA PHE A 317 5.98 -14.56 -7.11
C PHE A 317 4.50 -14.46 -6.71
N GLY A 318 3.60 -15.16 -7.40
CA GLY A 318 2.17 -15.15 -7.10
C GLY A 318 1.86 -15.57 -5.66
N ILE A 319 2.52 -16.62 -5.15
CA ILE A 319 2.35 -17.07 -3.76
C ILE A 319 2.87 -16.02 -2.78
N VAL A 320 4.08 -15.51 -2.99
CA VAL A 320 4.67 -14.45 -2.15
C VAL A 320 3.77 -13.21 -2.15
N ASN A 321 3.30 -12.80 -3.32
CA ASN A 321 2.41 -11.67 -3.54
C ASN A 321 1.09 -11.84 -2.78
N ILE A 322 0.49 -13.03 -2.84
CA ILE A 322 -0.75 -13.34 -2.10
C ILE A 322 -0.52 -13.20 -0.60
N VAL A 323 0.52 -13.84 -0.09
CA VAL A 323 0.79 -13.90 1.34
C VAL A 323 1.17 -12.53 1.90
N GLY A 324 2.10 -11.83 1.26
CA GLY A 324 2.54 -10.51 1.68
C GLY A 324 1.39 -9.50 1.70
N ASN A 325 0.53 -9.52 0.68
CA ASN A 325 -0.56 -8.56 0.59
C ASN A 325 -1.65 -8.78 1.63
N PHE A 326 -1.80 -10.00 2.17
CA PHE A 326 -2.72 -10.20 3.28
C PHE A 326 -2.28 -9.37 4.50
N GLY A 327 -0.98 -9.31 4.76
CA GLY A 327 -0.40 -8.45 5.79
C GLY A 327 -0.74 -6.98 5.55
N THR A 328 -0.45 -6.48 4.35
CA THR A 328 -0.61 -5.06 4.02
C THR A 328 -2.06 -4.58 3.90
N VAL A 329 -3.05 -5.46 3.83
CA VAL A 329 -4.47 -5.05 3.91
C VAL A 329 -5.04 -5.27 5.31
N PHE A 330 -4.84 -6.45 5.89
CA PHE A 330 -5.55 -6.85 7.11
C PHE A 330 -4.91 -6.25 8.36
N VAL A 331 -3.63 -5.91 8.32
CA VAL A 331 -2.88 -5.37 9.46
C VAL A 331 -2.69 -3.86 9.33
N ASP A 332 -2.94 -3.30 8.14
CA ASP A 332 -2.80 -1.88 7.86
C ASP A 332 -4.03 -1.08 8.31
N GLN A 333 -3.82 -0.19 9.28
CA GLN A 333 -4.83 0.72 9.80
C GLN A 333 -5.47 1.62 8.72
N SER A 334 -4.83 1.90 7.58
CA SER A 334 -5.39 2.72 6.51
C SER A 334 -6.66 2.10 5.88
N TYR A 335 -6.71 0.76 5.80
CA TYR A 335 -7.86 0.00 5.32
C TYR A 335 -8.98 -0.03 6.35
N TRP A 336 -8.64 -0.24 7.62
CA TRP A 336 -9.58 -0.20 8.73
C TRP A 336 -10.23 1.18 8.85
N GLN A 337 -9.44 2.24 8.72
CA GLN A 337 -9.92 3.62 8.75
C GLN A 337 -10.86 3.92 7.57
N GLY A 338 -10.56 3.39 6.38
CA GLY A 338 -11.48 3.44 5.24
C GLY A 338 -12.81 2.74 5.53
N ALA A 339 -12.77 1.58 6.19
CA ALA A 339 -13.97 0.82 6.51
C ALA A 339 -14.83 1.55 7.56
N ILE A 340 -14.18 2.14 8.56
CA ILE A 340 -14.83 2.97 9.58
C ILE A 340 -15.53 4.17 8.93
N ALA A 341 -14.93 4.79 7.90
CA ALA A 341 -15.49 5.96 7.23
C ALA A 341 -16.74 5.72 6.38
N CYS A 342 -16.91 4.50 5.88
CA CYS A 342 -17.99 4.19 4.96
C CYS A 342 -19.35 4.20 5.67
N GLN A 343 -20.40 4.66 5.00
CA GLN A 343 -21.76 4.37 5.48
C GLN A 343 -22.00 2.83 5.44
N PRO A 344 -22.78 2.25 6.37
CA PRO A 344 -22.95 0.79 6.45
C PRO A 344 -23.41 0.14 5.14
N SER A 345 -24.48 0.66 4.53
CA SER A 345 -25.05 0.20 3.24
C SER A 345 -24.10 0.29 2.04
N ALA A 346 -23.13 1.19 2.09
CA ALA A 346 -22.14 1.38 1.04
C ALA A 346 -20.91 0.49 1.20
N THR A 347 -20.61 0.06 2.43
CA THR A 347 -19.33 -0.55 2.79
C THR A 347 -19.03 -1.76 1.90
N TRP A 348 -19.91 -2.76 1.86
CA TRP A 348 -19.65 -3.96 1.06
C TRP A 348 -19.64 -3.70 -0.46
N LYS A 349 -20.52 -2.80 -0.96
CA LYS A 349 -20.59 -2.47 -2.39
C LYS A 349 -19.34 -1.75 -2.85
N GLY A 350 -18.90 -0.75 -2.08
CA GLY A 350 -17.72 0.04 -2.36
C GLY A 350 -16.45 -0.79 -2.35
N TYR A 351 -16.27 -1.66 -1.35
CA TYR A 351 -15.09 -2.52 -1.27
C TYR A 351 -15.04 -3.59 -2.38
N LEU A 352 -16.16 -4.26 -2.70
CA LEU A 352 -16.19 -5.23 -3.81
C LEU A 352 -15.96 -4.55 -5.16
N LEU A 353 -16.64 -3.43 -5.40
CA LEU A 353 -16.49 -2.67 -6.65
C LEU A 353 -15.06 -2.13 -6.79
N GLY A 354 -14.50 -1.57 -5.71
CA GLY A 354 -13.14 -1.08 -5.65
C GLY A 354 -12.12 -2.19 -5.88
N GLY A 355 -12.25 -3.33 -5.18
CA GLY A 355 -11.35 -4.48 -5.34
C GLY A 355 -11.33 -5.03 -6.77
N ILE A 356 -12.50 -5.24 -7.39
CA ILE A 356 -12.58 -5.72 -8.78
C ILE A 356 -12.07 -4.67 -9.78
N SER A 357 -12.34 -3.39 -9.53
CA SER A 357 -11.86 -2.30 -10.39
C SER A 357 -10.34 -2.13 -10.30
N TRP A 358 -9.77 -2.37 -9.12
CA TRP A 358 -8.33 -2.28 -8.92
C TRP A 358 -7.57 -3.29 -9.78
N PHE A 359 -8.06 -4.53 -9.91
CA PHE A 359 -7.44 -5.57 -10.75
C PHE A 359 -7.02 -5.05 -12.13
N ALA A 360 -7.85 -4.17 -12.72
CA ALA A 360 -7.63 -3.62 -14.04
C ALA A 360 -6.32 -2.84 -14.17
N ILE A 361 -5.88 -2.15 -13.11
CA ILE A 361 -4.70 -1.29 -13.14
C ILE A 361 -3.43 -2.11 -13.35
N PRO A 362 -2.97 -2.97 -12.43
CA PRO A 362 -1.76 -3.74 -12.63
C PRO A 362 -1.89 -4.71 -13.80
N PHE A 363 -3.07 -5.33 -13.99
CA PHE A 363 -3.26 -6.28 -15.09
C PHE A 363 -3.04 -5.63 -16.45
N SER A 364 -3.68 -4.48 -16.69
CA SER A 364 -3.61 -3.80 -17.98
C SER A 364 -2.29 -3.06 -18.17
N MET A 365 -1.75 -2.46 -17.11
CA MET A 365 -0.48 -1.74 -17.15
C MET A 365 0.68 -2.71 -17.41
N ALA A 366 0.72 -3.84 -16.70
CA ALA A 366 1.75 -4.85 -16.90
C ALA A 366 1.60 -5.61 -18.23
N THR A 367 0.37 -5.92 -18.65
CA THR A 367 0.10 -6.53 -19.96
C THR A 367 0.55 -5.59 -21.09
N SER A 368 0.34 -4.28 -20.95
CA SER A 368 0.74 -3.29 -21.96
C SER A 368 2.21 -2.91 -21.85
N LEU A 369 2.59 -2.12 -20.85
CA LEU A 369 3.93 -1.55 -20.69
C LEU A 369 4.99 -2.60 -20.32
N GLY A 370 4.65 -3.59 -19.48
CA GLY A 370 5.60 -4.65 -19.10
C GLY A 370 5.99 -5.55 -20.27
N LEU A 371 5.01 -6.08 -21.01
CA LEU A 371 5.28 -6.92 -22.19
C LEU A 371 5.85 -6.12 -23.38
N ALA A 372 5.46 -4.85 -23.53
CA ALA A 372 5.97 -3.98 -24.57
C ALA A 372 7.50 -3.82 -24.53
N ALA A 373 8.13 -3.85 -23.35
CA ALA A 373 9.58 -3.75 -23.22
C ALA A 373 10.32 -4.85 -24.02
N HIS A 374 9.79 -6.09 -23.97
CA HIS A 374 10.28 -7.21 -24.76
C HIS A 374 9.86 -7.12 -26.22
N ALA A 375 8.60 -6.76 -26.48
CA ALA A 375 8.10 -6.62 -27.85
C ALA A 375 8.77 -5.48 -28.65
N LEU A 376 9.40 -4.53 -27.97
CA LEU A 376 10.22 -3.48 -28.57
C LEU A 376 11.71 -3.83 -28.55
N ASN A 377 12.09 -4.91 -27.85
CA ASN A 377 13.46 -5.28 -27.54
C ASN A 377 14.24 -4.04 -27.05
N LEU A 378 13.83 -3.44 -25.94
CA LEU A 378 14.54 -2.29 -25.37
C LEU A 378 15.78 -2.74 -24.58
N PRO A 379 16.90 -2.00 -24.59
CA PRO A 379 18.13 -2.37 -23.87
C PRO A 379 18.03 -2.10 -22.36
N ILE A 380 17.05 -2.68 -21.66
CA ILE A 380 16.80 -2.46 -20.23
C ILE A 380 17.63 -3.46 -19.40
N THR A 381 18.53 -2.93 -18.58
CA THR A 381 19.42 -3.71 -17.71
C THR A 381 18.68 -4.35 -16.52
N PRO A 382 19.25 -5.39 -15.89
CA PRO A 382 18.69 -5.98 -14.67
C PRO A 382 18.59 -4.96 -13.52
N SER A 383 19.53 -4.02 -13.42
CA SER A 383 19.48 -2.95 -12.41
C SER A 383 18.36 -1.94 -12.70
N GLU A 384 18.18 -1.50 -13.95
CA GLU A 384 17.04 -0.65 -14.35
C GLU A 384 15.70 -1.37 -14.09
N SER A 385 15.63 -2.66 -14.42
CA SER A 385 14.47 -3.52 -14.13
C SER A 385 14.19 -3.64 -12.63
N ALA A 386 15.20 -3.93 -11.81
CA ALA A 386 15.07 -4.03 -10.35
C ALA A 386 14.65 -2.71 -9.66
N GLN A 387 14.97 -1.57 -10.28
CA GLN A 387 14.51 -0.25 -9.85
C GLN A 387 13.07 0.10 -10.31
N GLY A 388 12.43 -0.80 -11.07
CA GLY A 388 11.07 -0.60 -11.58
C GLY A 388 11.00 0.28 -12.83
N LEU A 389 12.10 0.47 -13.55
CA LEU A 389 12.18 1.41 -14.69
C LEU A 389 11.69 0.83 -16.02
N VAL A 390 11.11 -0.37 -16.03
CA VAL A 390 10.54 -1.00 -17.23
C VAL A 390 9.41 -0.15 -17.84
N PRO A 391 8.33 0.21 -17.12
CA PRO A 391 7.29 1.09 -17.69
C PRO A 391 7.81 2.46 -18.11
N PRO A 392 8.65 3.15 -17.31
CA PRO A 392 9.31 4.38 -17.74
C PRO A 392 10.03 4.26 -19.09
N ALA A 393 10.79 3.20 -19.32
CA ALA A 393 11.51 3.01 -20.57
C ALA A 393 10.57 2.88 -21.78
N VAL A 394 9.51 2.08 -21.63
CA VAL A 394 8.50 1.92 -22.70
C VAL A 394 7.72 3.21 -22.94
N ALA A 395 7.34 3.93 -21.89
CA ALA A 395 6.65 5.20 -22.01
C ALA A 395 7.50 6.24 -22.76
N VAL A 396 8.79 6.33 -22.43
CA VAL A 396 9.76 7.21 -23.12
C VAL A 396 9.92 6.82 -24.58
N HIS A 397 10.00 5.52 -24.90
CA HIS A 397 10.10 5.07 -26.28
C HIS A 397 8.86 5.46 -27.10
N LEU A 398 7.66 5.20 -26.58
CA LEU A 398 6.41 5.35 -27.34
C LEU A 398 5.91 6.79 -27.46
N LEU A 399 6.18 7.63 -26.46
CA LEU A 399 5.61 8.97 -26.33
C LEU A 399 6.65 10.05 -26.02
N GLY A 400 7.94 9.72 -26.06
CA GLY A 400 9.05 10.64 -25.80
C GLY A 400 8.96 11.28 -24.41
N GLN A 401 9.27 12.57 -24.34
CA GLN A 401 9.16 13.36 -23.10
C GLN A 401 7.73 13.40 -22.54
N GLY A 402 6.71 13.36 -23.40
CA GLY A 402 5.31 13.32 -22.96
C GLY A 402 4.99 12.03 -22.20
N GLY A 403 5.52 10.89 -22.67
CA GLY A 403 5.40 9.60 -21.97
C GLY A 403 6.15 9.58 -20.65
N ALA A 404 7.37 10.12 -20.64
CA ALA A 404 8.18 10.27 -19.44
C ALA A 404 7.47 11.12 -18.37
N PHE A 405 6.85 12.23 -18.78
CA PHE A 405 6.08 13.07 -17.87
C PHE A 405 4.83 12.34 -17.37
N LEU A 406 4.08 11.68 -18.27
CA LEU A 406 2.83 11.00 -17.92
C LEU A 406 3.07 9.87 -16.90
N ILE A 407 4.12 9.07 -17.06
CA ILE A 407 4.45 8.00 -16.10
C ILE A 407 4.96 8.56 -14.77
N ALA A 408 5.79 9.62 -14.79
CA ALA A 408 6.26 10.29 -13.58
C ALA A 408 5.10 10.91 -12.81
N PHE A 409 4.17 11.57 -13.52
CA PHE A 409 2.99 12.18 -12.94
C PHE A 409 2.04 11.13 -12.37
N GLN A 410 1.73 10.07 -13.13
CA GLN A 410 0.90 8.97 -12.67
C GLN A 410 1.49 8.29 -11.41
N LEU A 411 2.81 8.10 -11.38
CA LEU A 411 3.50 7.53 -10.23
C LEU A 411 3.47 8.46 -9.02
N PHE A 412 3.70 9.76 -9.23
CA PHE A 412 3.59 10.75 -8.15
C PHE A 412 2.21 10.70 -7.50
N LEU A 413 1.14 10.64 -8.29
CA LEU A 413 -0.23 10.53 -7.76
C LEU A 413 -0.49 9.21 -7.03
N ALA A 414 0.03 8.10 -7.52
CA ALA A 414 -0.05 6.82 -6.82
C ALA A 414 0.64 6.88 -5.45
N VAL A 415 1.85 7.46 -5.40
CA VAL A 415 2.64 7.60 -4.18
C VAL A 415 1.99 8.55 -3.18
N THR A 416 1.54 9.73 -3.62
CA THR A 416 0.92 10.72 -2.73
C THR A 416 -0.43 10.28 -2.21
N SER A 417 -1.20 9.52 -2.99
CA SER A 417 -2.50 8.98 -2.56
C SER A 417 -2.36 8.02 -1.38
N THR A 418 -1.47 7.04 -1.51
CA THR A 418 -1.26 6.07 -0.43
C THR A 418 -0.50 6.70 0.73
N ALA A 419 0.53 7.53 0.47
CA ALA A 419 1.27 8.22 1.55
C ALA A 419 0.34 9.04 2.45
N ASN A 420 -0.69 9.67 1.90
CA ASN A 420 -1.71 10.37 2.67
C ASN A 420 -2.46 9.43 3.63
N SER A 421 -2.88 8.28 3.10
CA SER A 421 -3.62 7.27 3.86
C SER A 421 -2.77 6.67 4.97
N GLU A 422 -1.49 6.40 4.71
CA GLU A 422 -0.53 5.92 5.71
C GLU A 422 -0.26 6.96 6.82
N GLN A 423 -0.05 8.23 6.43
CA GLN A 423 0.15 9.31 7.40
C GLN A 423 -1.05 9.47 8.34
N LEU A 424 -2.27 9.39 7.79
CA LEU A 424 -3.50 9.47 8.57
C LEU A 424 -3.71 8.22 9.45
N ALA A 425 -3.36 7.04 8.93
CA ALA A 425 -3.44 5.78 9.66
C ALA A 425 -2.54 5.81 10.90
N VAL A 426 -1.24 6.10 10.73
CA VAL A 426 -0.29 6.17 11.86
C VAL A 426 -0.66 7.29 12.81
N SER A 427 -1.10 8.44 12.30
CA SER A 427 -1.63 9.52 13.12
C SER A 427 -2.78 9.05 14.01
N SER A 428 -3.71 8.25 13.49
CA SER A 428 -4.83 7.73 14.28
C SER A 428 -4.37 6.76 15.37
N LEU A 429 -3.41 5.88 15.08
CA LEU A 429 -2.79 4.98 16.07
C LEU A 429 -2.10 5.80 17.18
N LEU A 430 -1.31 6.81 16.82
CA LEU A 430 -0.63 7.64 17.80
C LEU A 430 -1.62 8.45 18.66
N ALA A 431 -2.69 8.98 18.07
CA ALA A 431 -3.64 9.82 18.78
C ALA A 431 -4.58 9.01 19.70
N TYR A 432 -5.16 7.91 19.22
CA TYR A 432 -6.16 7.14 19.96
C TYR A 432 -5.53 6.01 20.77
N ASP A 433 -4.64 5.22 20.16
CA ASP A 433 -4.07 4.03 20.79
C ASP A 433 -2.88 4.32 21.71
N VAL A 434 -2.17 5.43 21.50
CA VAL A 434 -1.03 5.81 22.36
C VAL A 434 -1.40 6.98 23.26
N TYR A 435 -1.69 8.14 22.67
CA TYR A 435 -1.87 9.37 23.43
C TYR A 435 -3.14 9.35 24.28
N LYS A 436 -4.32 9.19 23.67
CA LYS A 436 -5.58 9.12 24.42
C LYS A 436 -5.54 7.97 25.41
N ARG A 437 -5.09 6.78 24.99
CA ARG A 437 -5.15 5.59 25.86
C ARG A 437 -4.20 5.63 27.06
N TYR A 438 -2.92 5.95 26.85
CA TYR A 438 -1.88 5.74 27.87
C TYR A 438 -1.28 7.04 28.42
N ILE A 439 -1.39 8.16 27.72
CA ILE A 439 -0.79 9.44 28.12
C ILE A 439 -1.83 10.38 28.72
N ASN A 440 -2.98 10.56 28.06
CA ASN A 440 -4.06 11.42 28.49
C ASN A 440 -5.45 10.82 28.20
N PRO A 441 -5.97 9.95 29.11
CA PRO A 441 -7.30 9.33 29.01
C PRO A 441 -8.47 10.29 28.87
N GLN A 442 -8.32 11.54 29.29
CA GLN A 442 -9.35 12.58 29.26
C GLN A 442 -9.09 13.61 28.15
N ALA A 443 -8.36 13.23 27.10
CA ALA A 443 -8.06 14.10 25.98
C ALA A 443 -9.33 14.59 25.27
N THR A 444 -9.43 15.90 25.10
CA THR A 444 -10.50 16.56 24.33
C THR A 444 -10.30 16.39 22.82
N GLY A 445 -11.36 16.52 22.01
CA GLY A 445 -11.27 16.45 20.55
C GLY A 445 -10.23 17.39 19.94
N LYS A 446 -10.08 18.61 20.50
CA LYS A 446 -9.05 19.57 20.07
C LYS A 446 -7.62 19.05 20.31
N GLN A 447 -7.38 18.39 21.45
CA GLN A 447 -6.08 17.78 21.76
C GLN A 447 -5.81 16.58 20.86
N ILE A 448 -6.83 15.76 20.57
CA ILE A 448 -6.73 14.64 19.63
C ILE A 448 -6.33 15.15 18.25
N ILE A 449 -7.01 16.16 17.70
CA ILE A 449 -6.66 16.74 16.39
C ILE A 449 -5.24 17.30 16.39
N PHE A 450 -4.81 17.97 17.47
CA PHE A 450 -3.46 18.50 17.57
C PHE A 450 -2.41 17.38 17.51
N VAL A 451 -2.59 16.31 18.30
CA VAL A 451 -1.70 15.15 18.30
C VAL A 451 -1.72 14.44 16.96
N SER A 452 -2.89 14.32 16.32
CA SER A 452 -3.00 13.76 14.97
C SER A 452 -2.18 14.57 13.96
N ARG A 453 -2.34 15.89 13.93
CA ARG A 453 -1.54 16.76 13.03
C ARG A 453 -0.05 16.65 13.29
N ALA A 454 0.37 16.60 14.56
CA ALA A 454 1.77 16.38 14.92
C ALA A 454 2.26 14.99 14.45
N GLY A 455 1.43 13.96 14.57
CA GLY A 455 1.71 12.60 14.08
C GLY A 455 1.89 12.53 12.57
N ILE A 456 1.06 13.23 11.79
CA ILE A 456 1.18 13.35 10.33
C ILE A 456 2.54 13.95 9.96
N ILE A 457 2.91 15.09 10.56
CA ILE A 457 4.19 15.77 10.30
C ILE A 457 5.37 14.88 10.70
N PHE A 458 5.29 14.26 11.89
CA PHE A 458 6.30 13.33 12.36
C PHE A 458 6.51 12.18 11.36
N TRP A 459 5.42 11.55 10.89
CA TRP A 459 5.50 10.42 9.98
C TRP A 459 6.06 10.81 8.61
N ALA A 460 5.71 11.99 8.10
CA ALA A 460 6.27 12.51 6.84
C ALA A 460 7.79 12.65 6.88
N ILE A 461 8.34 13.14 8.00
CA ILE A 461 9.80 13.27 8.18
C ILE A 461 10.43 11.90 8.43
N PHE A 462 9.85 11.11 9.34
CA PHE A 462 10.38 9.81 9.75
C PHE A 462 10.48 8.83 8.57
N SER A 463 9.44 8.77 7.74
CA SER A 463 9.41 7.90 6.56
C SER A 463 10.48 8.28 5.52
N GLY A 464 10.77 9.57 5.33
CA GLY A 464 11.87 10.03 4.49
C GLY A 464 13.25 9.58 5.00
N VAL A 465 13.47 9.62 6.32
CA VAL A 465 14.69 9.08 6.96
C VAL A 465 14.81 7.58 6.71
N VAL A 466 13.74 6.82 6.91
CA VAL A 466 13.75 5.36 6.71
C VAL A 466 14.02 5.01 5.25
N ALA A 467 13.39 5.70 4.30
CA ALA A 467 13.66 5.50 2.88
C ALA A 467 15.12 5.78 2.51
N ALA A 468 15.71 6.85 3.05
CA ALA A 468 17.13 7.16 2.86
C ALA A 468 18.06 6.07 3.43
N ILE A 469 17.73 5.52 4.61
CA ILE A 469 18.47 4.40 5.22
C ILE A 469 18.38 3.15 4.33
N LEU A 470 17.17 2.78 3.88
CA LEU A 470 16.98 1.61 3.01
C LEU A 470 17.77 1.74 1.70
N LYS A 471 17.77 2.94 1.10
CA LYS A 471 18.57 3.24 -0.09
C LYS A 471 20.07 3.08 0.17
N GLN A 472 20.56 3.46 1.35
CA GLN A 472 21.97 3.30 1.74
C GLN A 472 22.40 1.83 1.85
N PHE A 473 21.47 0.92 2.13
CA PHE A 473 21.70 -0.53 2.18
C PHE A 473 21.39 -1.24 0.86
N ASP A 474 21.22 -0.49 -0.25
CA ASP A 474 20.85 -1.01 -1.56
C ASP A 474 19.56 -1.85 -1.57
N ILE A 475 18.64 -1.58 -0.63
CA ILE A 475 17.35 -2.25 -0.56
C ILE A 475 16.40 -1.61 -1.59
N SER A 476 16.00 -2.39 -2.58
CA SER A 476 15.11 -1.94 -3.66
C SER A 476 13.62 -2.04 -3.29
N LEU A 477 12.78 -1.34 -4.07
CA LEU A 477 11.32 -1.48 -4.03
C LEU A 477 10.89 -2.95 -4.10
N GLY A 478 11.43 -3.71 -5.06
CA GLY A 478 11.10 -5.12 -5.26
C GLY A 478 11.48 -5.99 -4.06
N TRP A 479 12.61 -5.71 -3.41
CA TRP A 479 13.05 -6.45 -2.22
C TRP A 479 12.10 -6.24 -1.03
N VAL A 480 11.73 -4.98 -0.75
CA VAL A 480 10.76 -4.66 0.33
C VAL A 480 9.41 -5.30 0.03
N TYR A 481 8.96 -5.22 -1.23
CA TYR A 481 7.70 -5.82 -1.66
C TYR A 481 7.67 -7.34 -1.46
N MET A 482 8.73 -8.06 -1.83
CA MET A 482 8.80 -9.52 -1.70
C MET A 482 8.96 -9.98 -0.25
N SER A 483 9.58 -9.16 0.61
CA SER A 483 9.82 -9.49 2.02
C SER A 483 8.68 -9.13 2.96
N MET A 484 7.69 -8.33 2.54
CA MET A 484 6.67 -7.78 3.45
C MET A 484 5.96 -8.87 4.28
N GLY A 485 5.56 -9.99 3.69
CA GLY A 485 4.89 -11.04 4.46
C GLY A 485 5.80 -11.69 5.52
N ASN A 486 7.12 -11.72 5.31
CA ASN A 486 8.06 -12.21 6.34
C ASN A 486 7.94 -11.38 7.64
N PHE A 487 7.65 -10.09 7.52
CA PHE A 487 7.59 -9.16 8.65
C PHE A 487 6.21 -9.07 9.28
N ILE A 488 5.14 -9.12 8.49
CA ILE A 488 3.78 -8.76 8.96
C ILE A 488 2.72 -9.84 8.69
N GLY A 489 3.02 -10.87 7.91
CA GLY A 489 2.04 -11.89 7.50
C GLY A 489 1.47 -12.70 8.67
N SER A 490 2.21 -12.83 9.77
CA SER A 490 1.76 -13.59 10.94
C SER A 490 0.65 -12.90 11.75
N ALA A 491 0.46 -11.58 11.62
CA ALA A 491 -0.60 -10.88 12.36
C ALA A 491 -1.99 -10.99 11.70
N VAL A 492 -2.05 -11.39 10.43
CA VAL A 492 -3.28 -11.44 9.60
C VAL A 492 -4.39 -12.26 10.23
N VAL A 493 -4.12 -13.53 10.54
CA VAL A 493 -5.18 -14.41 11.05
C VAL A 493 -5.58 -14.04 12.49
N PRO A 494 -4.64 -13.78 13.41
CA PRO A 494 -4.99 -13.28 14.73
C PRO A 494 -5.85 -12.01 14.68
N ILE A 495 -5.49 -10.98 13.90
CA ILE A 495 -6.30 -9.76 13.83
C ILE A 495 -7.68 -10.02 13.20
N THR A 496 -7.78 -10.91 12.21
CA THR A 496 -9.06 -11.36 11.63
C THR A 496 -9.95 -12.02 12.68
N PHE A 497 -9.37 -12.87 13.54
CA PHE A 497 -10.11 -13.54 14.61
C PHE A 497 -10.63 -12.60 15.69
N SER A 498 -10.08 -11.38 15.81
CA SER A 498 -10.58 -10.35 16.72
C SER A 498 -12.04 -9.93 16.44
N LEU A 499 -12.53 -10.18 15.23
CA LEU A 499 -13.93 -9.94 14.86
C LEU A 499 -14.67 -11.19 14.41
N THR A 500 -14.00 -12.26 13.98
CA THR A 500 -14.69 -13.39 13.32
C THR A 500 -14.85 -14.64 14.19
N TRP A 501 -13.98 -14.87 15.18
CA TRP A 501 -13.98 -16.13 15.93
C TRP A 501 -14.08 -15.90 17.43
N LYS A 502 -15.27 -16.07 18.03
CA LYS A 502 -15.56 -15.78 19.45
C LYS A 502 -14.67 -16.49 20.49
N ASP A 503 -14.05 -17.61 20.12
CA ASP A 503 -13.27 -18.44 21.06
C ASP A 503 -11.77 -18.11 21.03
N CYS A 504 -11.31 -17.26 20.11
CA CYS A 504 -9.92 -16.83 20.04
C CYS A 504 -9.51 -16.07 21.31
N THR A 505 -8.51 -16.58 22.01
CA THR A 505 -8.01 -16.02 23.27
C THR A 505 -6.89 -15.01 23.06
N ALA A 506 -6.64 -14.17 24.05
CA ALA A 506 -5.51 -13.23 24.03
C ALA A 506 -4.16 -13.96 23.87
N LEU A 507 -3.98 -15.07 24.61
CA LEU A 507 -2.76 -15.87 24.52
C LEU A 507 -2.63 -16.51 23.13
N GLY A 508 -3.72 -17.01 22.56
CA GLY A 508 -3.73 -17.55 21.20
C GLY A 508 -3.37 -16.51 20.16
N ALA A 509 -3.98 -15.33 20.21
CA ALA A 509 -3.69 -14.25 19.27
C ALA A 509 -2.23 -13.78 19.34
N ILE A 510 -1.70 -13.56 20.56
CA ILE A 510 -0.32 -13.12 20.76
C ILE A 510 0.69 -14.19 20.33
N SER A 511 0.50 -15.43 20.79
CA SER A 511 1.41 -16.53 20.45
C SER A 511 1.37 -16.88 18.95
N GLY A 512 0.21 -16.77 18.30
CA GLY A 512 0.08 -16.89 16.85
C GLY A 512 0.88 -15.84 16.10
N ALA A 513 0.68 -14.56 16.44
CA ALA A 513 1.36 -13.45 15.77
C ALA A 513 2.89 -13.51 15.97
N VAL A 514 3.35 -13.68 17.20
CA VAL A 514 4.78 -13.70 17.55
C VAL A 514 5.45 -15.01 17.11
N GLY A 515 4.78 -16.15 17.32
CA GLY A 515 5.30 -17.47 16.93
C GLY A 515 5.39 -17.63 15.42
N GLY A 516 4.40 -17.12 14.67
CA GLY A 516 4.45 -17.07 13.21
C GLY A 516 5.58 -16.19 12.69
N LEU A 517 5.83 -15.04 13.32
CA LEU A 517 6.95 -14.15 12.96
C LEU A 517 8.31 -14.82 13.21
N ALA A 518 8.46 -15.49 14.37
CA ALA A 518 9.66 -16.24 14.68
C ALA A 518 9.91 -17.37 13.67
N ALA A 519 8.86 -18.13 13.32
CA ALA A 519 8.95 -19.16 12.29
C ALA A 519 9.34 -18.58 10.91
N ALA A 520 8.78 -17.43 10.53
CA ALA A 520 9.10 -16.74 9.30
C ALA A 520 10.59 -16.39 9.21
N PHE A 521 11.15 -15.74 10.25
CA PHE A 521 12.56 -15.38 10.27
C PHE A 521 13.50 -16.58 10.33
N ILE A 522 13.16 -17.59 11.14
CA ILE A 522 13.95 -18.83 11.20
C ILE A 522 14.02 -19.48 9.81
N GLY A 523 12.88 -19.66 9.14
CA GLY A 523 12.87 -20.29 7.82
C GLY A 523 13.50 -19.42 6.74
N TRP A 524 13.23 -18.12 6.74
CA TRP A 524 13.82 -17.17 5.78
C TRP A 524 15.35 -17.19 5.84
N PHE A 525 15.92 -17.06 7.03
CA PHE A 525 17.37 -17.04 7.23
C PHE A 525 18.00 -18.42 7.01
N SER A 526 17.32 -19.49 7.43
CA SER A 526 17.83 -20.86 7.24
C SER A 526 17.91 -21.24 5.77
N VAL A 527 16.91 -20.87 4.96
CA VAL A 527 16.91 -21.14 3.51
C VAL A 527 17.91 -20.25 2.77
N ALA A 528 18.04 -18.98 3.17
CA ALA A 528 19.10 -18.12 2.62
C ALA A 528 20.48 -18.71 2.88
N ALA A 529 20.77 -19.12 4.13
CA ALA A 529 22.05 -19.73 4.49
C ALA A 529 22.29 -21.07 3.77
N SER A 530 21.29 -21.95 3.69
CA SER A 530 21.46 -23.29 3.12
C SER A 530 21.72 -23.27 1.62
N LEU A 531 21.12 -22.32 0.89
CA LEU A 531 21.32 -22.17 -0.55
C LEU A 531 22.59 -21.40 -0.92
N ASN A 532 23.20 -20.69 0.03
CA ASN A 532 24.33 -19.78 -0.22
C ASN A 532 25.55 -20.07 0.66
N ASN A 533 25.83 -21.35 0.96
CA ASN A 533 27.01 -21.80 1.72
C ASN A 533 27.20 -21.08 3.07
N GLY A 534 26.10 -20.76 3.77
CA GLY A 534 26.10 -20.08 5.06
C GLY A 534 26.14 -18.55 4.99
N VAL A 535 26.21 -17.95 3.80
CA VAL A 535 26.20 -16.48 3.64
C VAL A 535 24.78 -15.94 3.79
N ILE A 536 24.62 -14.93 4.65
CA ILE A 536 23.38 -14.16 4.83
C ILE A 536 23.69 -12.68 4.64
N ASN A 537 23.06 -12.07 3.64
CA ASN A 537 23.16 -10.66 3.27
C ASN A 537 21.90 -10.24 2.48
N VAL A 538 21.84 -8.99 2.01
CA VAL A 538 20.67 -8.45 1.28
C VAL A 538 20.33 -9.30 0.05
N ASP A 539 21.33 -9.71 -0.73
CA ASP A 539 21.15 -10.47 -1.98
C ASP A 539 20.61 -11.88 -1.70
N THR A 540 21.26 -12.62 -0.79
CA THR A 540 20.87 -13.99 -0.42
C THR A 540 19.50 -14.03 0.24
N LEU A 541 19.14 -13.03 1.05
CA LEU A 541 17.80 -12.88 1.61
C LEU A 541 16.78 -12.53 0.52
N GLY A 542 17.20 -11.77 -0.49
CA GLY A 542 16.43 -11.35 -1.67
C GLY A 542 16.04 -12.49 -2.61
N GLY A 543 16.60 -13.68 -2.44
CA GLY A 543 16.31 -14.82 -3.29
C GLY A 543 14.84 -15.28 -3.23
N ASN A 544 14.34 -15.81 -4.35
CA ASN A 544 12.96 -16.28 -4.49
C ASN A 544 12.55 -17.32 -3.43
N TYR A 545 13.39 -18.33 -3.15
CA TYR A 545 13.07 -19.38 -2.17
C TYR A 545 13.11 -18.88 -0.73
N PRO A 546 14.15 -18.14 -0.27
CA PRO A 546 14.13 -17.51 1.05
C PRO A 546 12.86 -16.66 1.29
N MET A 547 12.51 -15.78 0.33
CA MET A 547 11.31 -14.94 0.43
C MET A 547 10.03 -15.78 0.49
N LEU A 548 9.91 -16.80 -0.36
CA LEU A 548 8.78 -17.72 -0.36
C LEU A 548 8.62 -18.44 0.99
N THR A 549 9.70 -18.97 1.55
CA THR A 549 9.68 -19.70 2.82
C THR A 549 9.26 -18.81 3.97
N GLY A 550 9.85 -17.63 4.12
CA GLY A 550 9.48 -16.69 5.18
C GLY A 550 7.99 -16.31 5.10
N ASN A 551 7.51 -15.99 3.89
CA ASN A 551 6.13 -15.59 3.66
C ASN A 551 5.19 -16.73 4.07
N LEU A 552 5.39 -17.93 3.54
CA LEU A 552 4.55 -19.09 3.85
C LEU A 552 4.54 -19.43 5.33
N LEU A 553 5.70 -19.42 6.00
CA LEU A 553 5.77 -19.71 7.42
C LEU A 553 5.03 -18.65 8.25
N SER A 554 5.15 -17.37 7.89
CA SER A 554 4.44 -16.29 8.60
C SER A 554 2.92 -16.52 8.62
N LEU A 555 2.32 -16.78 7.46
CA LEU A 555 0.87 -16.88 7.28
C LEU A 555 0.32 -18.26 7.67
N CYS A 556 1.07 -19.35 7.48
CA CYS A 556 0.57 -20.71 7.74
C CYS A 556 0.82 -21.17 9.18
N VAL A 557 1.93 -20.78 9.82
CA VAL A 557 2.24 -21.21 11.19
C VAL A 557 1.43 -20.41 12.22
N SER A 558 1.24 -19.11 11.98
CA SER A 558 0.45 -18.24 12.85
C SER A 558 -0.96 -18.79 13.19
N PRO A 559 -1.82 -19.15 12.21
CA PRO A 559 -3.14 -19.69 12.51
C PRO A 559 -3.09 -21.01 13.26
N ILE A 560 -2.12 -21.88 12.98
CA ILE A 560 -1.98 -23.16 13.68
C ILE A 560 -1.74 -22.91 15.17
N ILE A 561 -0.76 -22.06 15.51
CA ILE A 561 -0.46 -21.71 16.90
C ILE A 561 -1.67 -21.02 17.53
N CYS A 562 -2.24 -20.02 16.84
CA CYS A 562 -3.37 -19.23 17.34
C CYS A 562 -4.58 -20.12 17.67
N ILE A 563 -4.91 -21.07 16.79
CA ILE A 563 -6.05 -21.97 16.95
C ILE A 563 -5.79 -22.96 18.08
N ILE A 564 -4.64 -23.65 18.08
CA ILE A 564 -4.32 -24.66 19.12
C ILE A 564 -4.37 -24.04 20.50
N VAL A 565 -3.69 -22.90 20.71
CA VAL A 565 -3.63 -22.22 22.01
C VAL A 565 -5.00 -21.69 22.43
N SER A 566 -5.81 -21.20 21.49
CA SER A 566 -7.17 -20.74 21.81
C SER A 566 -8.10 -21.90 22.19
N LEU A 567 -7.99 -23.05 21.52
CA LEU A 567 -8.81 -24.23 21.81
C LEU A 567 -8.47 -24.88 23.16
N MET A 568 -7.29 -24.60 23.74
CA MET A 568 -6.94 -25.04 25.09
C MET A 568 -7.77 -24.33 26.17
N SER A 569 -8.22 -23.10 25.92
CA SER A 569 -9.05 -22.33 26.87
C SER A 569 -10.00 -21.37 26.15
N PRO A 570 -11.04 -21.86 25.45
CA PRO A 570 -11.93 -21.04 24.61
C PRO A 570 -12.53 -19.84 25.34
N GLN A 571 -12.42 -18.63 24.75
CA GLN A 571 -12.90 -17.39 25.39
C GLN A 571 -14.44 -17.30 25.49
N ASN A 572 -15.19 -17.91 24.55
CA ASN A 572 -16.65 -17.76 24.42
C ASN A 572 -17.12 -16.30 24.52
N TYR A 573 -16.48 -15.41 23.75
CA TYR A 573 -16.69 -13.96 23.86
C TYR A 573 -18.11 -13.53 23.45
N ASP A 574 -18.72 -12.61 24.21
CA ASP A 574 -20.00 -11.97 23.88
C ASP A 574 -19.76 -10.70 23.06
N TRP A 575 -20.27 -10.68 21.82
CA TRP A 575 -20.09 -9.55 20.91
C TRP A 575 -20.83 -8.28 21.36
N LYS A 576 -21.84 -8.38 22.24
CA LYS A 576 -22.50 -7.20 22.80
C LYS A 576 -21.57 -6.39 23.69
N ASP A 577 -20.71 -7.08 24.44
CA ASP A 577 -19.69 -6.44 25.29
C ASP A 577 -18.74 -5.57 24.46
N LEU A 578 -18.39 -6.02 23.24
CA LEU A 578 -17.58 -5.25 22.31
C LEU A 578 -18.32 -3.98 21.83
N GLU A 579 -19.58 -4.13 21.42
CA GLU A 579 -20.43 -3.03 20.96
C GLU A 579 -20.58 -1.95 22.06
N GLU A 580 -20.91 -2.38 23.28
CA GLU A 580 -21.09 -1.49 24.43
C GLU A 580 -19.80 -0.79 24.84
N LYS A 581 -18.69 -1.54 25.00
CA LYS A 581 -17.40 -0.96 25.43
C LYS A 581 -16.82 -0.02 24.39
N THR A 582 -16.86 -0.38 23.10
CA THR A 582 -16.35 0.49 22.03
C THR A 582 -17.22 1.72 21.83
N GLY A 583 -18.53 1.64 22.11
CA GLY A 583 -19.42 2.80 22.13
C GLY A 583 -18.98 3.90 23.11
N THR A 584 -18.29 3.53 24.19
CA THR A 584 -17.75 4.51 25.17
C THR A 584 -16.52 5.28 24.69
N TYR A 585 -15.92 4.91 23.55
CA TYR A 585 -14.68 5.51 23.06
C TYR A 585 -14.89 6.79 22.25
N LEU A 586 -16.12 7.09 21.84
CA LEU A 586 -16.49 8.35 21.18
C LEU A 586 -16.02 9.54 22.01
N VAL A 587 -15.29 10.46 21.37
CA VAL A 587 -14.83 11.70 22.02
C VAL A 587 -15.93 12.75 21.99
N GLU A 588 -16.65 12.79 20.89
CA GLU A 588 -17.71 13.74 20.57
C GLU A 588 -18.91 12.97 20.01
N ASP A 589 -20.10 13.55 20.13
CA ASP A 589 -21.35 12.90 19.65
C ASP A 589 -21.32 12.74 18.11
N ASP A 590 -21.53 11.51 17.66
CA ASP A 590 -21.66 11.15 16.24
C ASP A 590 -22.91 10.28 16.03
N PRO A 591 -23.98 10.82 15.43
CA PRO A 591 -25.21 10.06 15.20
C PRO A 591 -25.04 8.88 14.22
N HIS A 592 -23.95 8.82 13.46
CA HIS A 592 -23.64 7.74 12.52
C HIS A 592 -22.73 6.66 13.12
N ALA A 593 -22.36 6.79 14.40
CA ALA A 593 -21.61 5.79 15.13
C ALA A 593 -22.47 4.60 15.61
N HIS A 594 -23.78 4.60 15.32
CA HIS A 594 -24.71 3.55 15.70
C HIS A 594 -25.54 3.08 14.50
N LEU A 595 -25.82 1.77 14.44
CA LEU A 595 -26.74 1.21 13.43
C LEU A 595 -28.19 1.53 13.78
N LYS A 596 -29.05 1.62 12.76
CA LYS A 596 -30.50 1.72 12.98
C LYS A 596 -31.05 0.43 13.61
N ALA A 597 -31.92 0.60 14.61
CA ALA A 597 -32.53 -0.51 15.35
C ALA A 597 -33.41 -1.41 14.45
N SER A 598 -34.15 -0.82 13.50
CA SER A 598 -34.93 -1.56 12.51
C SER A 598 -35.26 -0.67 11.30
N GLY A 599 -35.49 -1.30 10.13
CA GLY A 599 -35.88 -0.60 8.91
C GLY A 599 -34.75 0.15 8.19
N GLY A 600 -34.79 0.14 6.85
CA GLY A 600 -33.82 0.84 6.01
C GLY A 600 -32.52 0.09 5.73
N VAL A 601 -31.71 0.65 4.84
CA VAL A 601 -30.52 0.03 4.26
C VAL A 601 -29.32 -0.08 5.22
N ASP A 602 -29.34 0.68 6.33
CA ASP A 602 -28.31 0.70 7.37
C ASP A 602 -28.75 -0.01 8.68
N SER A 603 -29.80 -0.82 8.63
CA SER A 603 -30.27 -1.61 9.78
C SER A 603 -29.36 -2.81 10.07
N LYS A 604 -29.41 -3.32 11.31
CA LYS A 604 -28.66 -4.54 11.70
C LYS A 604 -28.99 -5.74 10.81
N GLU A 605 -30.27 -5.91 10.45
CA GLU A 605 -30.75 -6.95 9.53
C GLU A 605 -30.17 -6.80 8.11
N ALA A 606 -30.11 -5.57 7.60
CA ALA A 606 -29.50 -5.30 6.29
C ALA A 606 -28.00 -5.64 6.30
N MET A 607 -27.30 -5.35 7.40
CA MET A 607 -25.88 -5.65 7.57
C MET A 607 -25.61 -7.15 7.72
N ASP A 608 -26.49 -7.89 8.39
CA ASP A 608 -26.40 -9.36 8.47
C ASP A 608 -26.55 -10.01 7.08
N ASN A 609 -27.49 -9.51 6.26
CA ASN A 609 -27.62 -9.93 4.86
C ASN A 609 -26.38 -9.53 4.02
N ALA A 610 -25.88 -8.32 4.20
CA ALA A 610 -24.68 -7.84 3.51
C ALA A 610 -23.45 -8.71 3.82
N TYR A 611 -23.29 -9.13 5.07
CA TYR A 611 -22.20 -10.03 5.50
C TYR A 611 -22.19 -11.35 4.72
N TYR A 612 -23.38 -11.94 4.51
CA TYR A 612 -23.50 -13.18 3.76
C TYR A 612 -23.15 -13.01 2.28
N TRP A 613 -23.65 -11.94 1.65
CA TRP A 613 -23.36 -11.64 0.26
C TRP A 613 -21.89 -11.31 0.02
N VAL A 614 -21.29 -10.49 0.88
CA VAL A 614 -19.87 -10.10 0.74
C VAL A 614 -18.94 -11.29 0.94
N THR A 615 -19.22 -12.14 1.94
CA THR A 615 -18.38 -13.32 2.21
C THR A 615 -18.48 -14.33 1.06
N ARG A 616 -19.69 -14.59 0.55
CA ARG A 616 -19.88 -15.51 -0.59
C ARG A 616 -19.32 -14.96 -1.88
N GLY A 617 -19.64 -13.70 -2.20
CA GLY A 617 -19.14 -13.02 -3.39
C GLY A 617 -17.62 -12.94 -3.38
N GLY A 618 -17.04 -12.56 -2.24
CA GLY A 618 -15.60 -12.45 -2.11
C GLY A 618 -14.87 -13.80 -2.18
N THR A 619 -15.41 -14.83 -1.55
CA THR A 619 -14.87 -16.20 -1.65
C THR A 619 -14.98 -16.73 -3.07
N ALA A 620 -16.13 -16.57 -3.72
CA ALA A 620 -16.35 -17.03 -5.10
C ALA A 620 -15.39 -16.33 -6.08
N LEU A 621 -15.23 -15.01 -5.96
CA LEU A 621 -14.28 -14.25 -6.78
C LEU A 621 -12.84 -14.67 -6.52
N SER A 622 -12.47 -14.95 -5.27
CA SER A 622 -11.13 -15.44 -4.92
C SER A 622 -10.84 -16.81 -5.56
N ILE A 623 -11.82 -17.73 -5.53
CA ILE A 623 -11.72 -19.03 -6.21
C ILE A 623 -11.59 -18.85 -7.72
N VAL A 624 -12.37 -17.93 -8.31
CA VAL A 624 -12.29 -17.63 -9.75
C VAL A 624 -10.91 -17.12 -10.12
N LEU A 625 -10.37 -16.13 -9.39
CA LEU A 625 -9.11 -15.48 -9.72
C LEU A 625 -7.88 -16.35 -9.43
N ILE A 626 -7.88 -17.13 -8.34
CA ILE A 626 -6.67 -17.88 -7.92
C ILE A 626 -6.67 -19.33 -8.42
N ILE A 627 -7.85 -19.93 -8.64
CA ILE A 627 -7.96 -21.35 -8.98
C ILE A 627 -8.51 -21.51 -10.40
N LEU A 628 -9.74 -21.05 -10.66
CA LEU A 628 -10.41 -21.39 -11.91
C LEU A 628 -9.76 -20.76 -13.13
N TRP A 629 -9.47 -19.45 -13.11
CA TRP A 629 -8.87 -18.77 -14.25
C TRP A 629 -7.48 -19.33 -14.60
N PRO A 630 -6.53 -19.49 -13.65
CA PRO A 630 -5.26 -20.15 -13.95
C PRO A 630 -5.45 -21.53 -14.56
N LEU A 631 -6.26 -22.39 -13.94
CA LEU A 631 -6.51 -23.75 -14.43
C LEU A 631 -7.09 -23.78 -15.85
N LEU A 632 -8.02 -22.88 -16.16
CA LEU A 632 -8.61 -22.75 -17.50
C LEU A 632 -7.61 -22.21 -18.53
N THR A 633 -6.54 -21.55 -18.09
CA THR A 633 -5.50 -20.99 -18.94
C THR A 633 -4.36 -21.98 -19.21
N LEU A 634 -4.07 -22.90 -18.29
CA LEU A 634 -2.98 -23.89 -18.42
C LEU A 634 -2.98 -24.71 -19.73
N PRO A 635 -4.13 -25.09 -20.34
CA PRO A 635 -4.14 -25.81 -21.62
C PRO A 635 -3.61 -24.98 -22.81
N GLN A 636 -3.62 -23.65 -22.72
CA GLN A 636 -3.03 -22.77 -23.72
C GLN A 636 -1.54 -22.60 -23.37
N ASN A 637 -0.70 -23.53 -23.83
CA ASN A 637 0.73 -23.51 -23.54
C ASN A 637 1.60 -23.85 -24.76
N PRO A 638 2.33 -22.88 -25.35
CA PRO A 638 2.18 -21.43 -25.15
C PRO A 638 0.81 -20.90 -25.63
N PHE A 639 0.48 -19.65 -25.29
CA PHE A 639 -0.73 -18.99 -25.79
C PHE A 639 -0.68 -18.95 -27.31
N SER A 640 -1.82 -19.25 -27.94
CA SER A 640 -2.01 -18.95 -29.36
C SER A 640 -2.18 -17.45 -29.58
N LYS A 641 -1.94 -16.97 -30.80
CA LYS A 641 -2.15 -15.57 -31.17
C LYS A 641 -3.58 -15.09 -30.85
N SER A 642 -4.58 -15.91 -31.16
CA SER A 642 -5.99 -15.59 -30.86
C SER A 642 -6.25 -15.53 -29.35
N TYR A 643 -5.68 -16.44 -28.56
CA TYR A 643 -5.83 -16.42 -27.11
C TYR A 643 -5.15 -15.20 -26.48
N PHE A 644 -3.98 -14.80 -26.98
CA PHE A 644 -3.35 -13.55 -26.57
C PHE A 644 -4.18 -12.32 -26.96
N GLY A 645 -4.79 -12.32 -28.15
CA GLY A 645 -5.76 -11.28 -28.54
C GLY A 645 -6.93 -11.17 -27.55
N TRP A 646 -7.47 -12.31 -27.12
CA TRP A 646 -8.51 -12.37 -26.08
C TRP A 646 -8.01 -11.86 -24.71
N TRP A 647 -6.79 -12.19 -24.32
CA TRP A 647 -6.15 -11.66 -23.10
C TRP A 647 -6.07 -10.14 -23.11
N VAL A 648 -5.62 -9.56 -24.21
CA VAL A 648 -5.56 -8.10 -24.40
C VAL A 648 -6.96 -7.50 -24.39
N ALA A 649 -7.94 -8.14 -25.04
CA ALA A 649 -9.33 -7.68 -25.03
C ALA A 649 -9.92 -7.64 -23.61
N ILE A 650 -9.62 -8.63 -22.76
CA ILE A 650 -10.00 -8.61 -21.35
C ILE A 650 -9.39 -7.42 -20.64
N ALA A 651 -8.09 -7.17 -20.80
CA ALA A 651 -7.44 -6.01 -20.20
C ALA A 651 -8.16 -4.71 -20.61
N PHE A 652 -8.49 -4.54 -21.89
CA PHE A 652 -9.22 -3.38 -22.40
C PHE A 652 -10.59 -3.22 -21.76
N ILE A 653 -11.42 -4.27 -21.81
CA ILE A 653 -12.78 -4.23 -21.27
C ILE A 653 -12.73 -3.91 -19.77
N TRP A 654 -11.85 -4.58 -19.03
CA TRP A 654 -11.74 -4.38 -17.59
C TRP A 654 -11.24 -2.97 -17.25
N GLY A 655 -10.25 -2.44 -17.97
CA GLY A 655 -9.75 -1.08 -17.80
C GLY A 655 -10.84 -0.02 -17.98
N HIS A 656 -11.66 -0.15 -19.03
CA HIS A 656 -12.77 0.79 -19.27
C HIS A 656 -13.89 0.63 -18.25
N MET A 657 -14.26 -0.61 -17.90
CA MET A 657 -15.29 -0.85 -16.88
C MET A 657 -14.86 -0.35 -15.50
N ALA A 658 -13.60 -0.53 -15.13
CA ALA A 658 -13.03 -0.01 -13.89
C ALA A 658 -13.03 1.53 -13.87
N PHE A 659 -12.69 2.18 -14.99
CA PHE A 659 -12.84 3.63 -15.13
C PHE A 659 -14.29 4.08 -14.92
N LEU A 660 -15.25 3.44 -15.58
CA LEU A 660 -16.67 3.78 -15.39
C LEU A 660 -17.13 3.59 -13.93
N ALA A 661 -16.69 2.51 -13.28
CA ALA A 661 -17.05 2.18 -11.91
C ALA A 661 -16.45 3.11 -10.84
N THR A 662 -15.27 3.68 -11.09
CA THR A 662 -14.51 4.43 -10.08
C THR A 662 -14.35 5.92 -10.39
N VAL A 663 -14.64 6.33 -11.62
CA VAL A 663 -14.60 7.73 -12.05
C VAL A 663 -16.00 8.24 -12.36
N VAL A 664 -16.75 7.54 -13.21
CA VAL A 664 -18.07 8.02 -13.64
C VAL A 664 -19.13 7.78 -12.57
N TYR A 665 -19.17 6.58 -11.98
CA TYR A 665 -20.17 6.22 -10.98
C TYR A 665 -20.17 7.14 -9.73
N PRO A 666 -19.04 7.53 -9.12
CA PRO A 666 -19.04 8.45 -7.99
C PRO A 666 -19.60 9.84 -8.35
N VAL A 667 -19.30 10.33 -9.57
CA VAL A 667 -19.83 11.60 -10.08
C VAL A 667 -21.34 11.51 -10.29
N VAL A 668 -21.82 10.42 -10.90
CA VAL A 668 -23.26 10.16 -11.06
C VAL A 668 -23.94 10.06 -9.70
N GLN A 669 -23.35 9.36 -8.74
CA GLN A 669 -23.88 9.22 -7.39
C GLN A 669 -23.95 10.57 -6.65
N TYR A 670 -23.00 11.48 -6.90
CA TYR A 670 -23.00 12.81 -6.31
C TYR A 670 -24.13 13.69 -6.86
N PHE A 671 -24.36 13.68 -8.18
CA PHE A 671 -25.42 14.50 -8.81
C PHE A 671 -26.82 13.87 -8.76
N LEU A 672 -26.90 12.53 -8.72
CA LEU A 672 -28.13 11.75 -8.67
C LEU A 672 -28.06 10.79 -7.47
N PRO A 673 -28.14 11.31 -6.23
CA PRO A 673 -28.08 10.47 -5.04
C PRO A 673 -29.25 9.47 -5.04
N PRO A 674 -28.97 8.17 -4.76
CA PRO A 674 -30.01 7.18 -4.55
C PRO A 674 -31.05 7.64 -3.52
N LYS A 675 -32.34 7.33 -3.74
CA LYS A 675 -33.45 7.80 -2.89
C LYS A 675 -33.32 7.38 -1.42
N ASP A 676 -32.58 6.31 -1.16
CA ASP A 676 -32.24 5.72 0.13
C ASP A 676 -31.10 6.44 0.88
N MET A 677 -30.47 7.45 0.28
CA MET A 677 -29.40 8.26 0.90
C MET A 677 -29.94 9.41 1.77
N TYR A 678 -31.22 9.77 1.65
CA TYR A 678 -31.86 10.76 2.51
C TYR A 678 -32.21 10.12 3.85
N LEU A 679 -31.36 10.31 4.85
CA LEU A 679 -31.79 10.18 6.24
C LEU A 679 -32.69 11.38 6.56
N ASP A 680 -33.99 11.15 6.68
CA ASP A 680 -34.86 12.11 7.36
C ASP A 680 -34.47 12.11 8.85
N PRO A 681 -33.99 13.24 9.41
CA PRO A 681 -33.61 13.33 10.82
C PRO A 681 -34.76 12.95 11.76
N SER A 682 -36.01 13.10 11.31
CA SER A 682 -37.22 12.81 12.10
C SER A 682 -37.53 11.31 12.23
N GLU A 683 -36.96 10.45 11.38
CA GLU A 683 -37.13 8.99 11.45
C GLU A 683 -36.08 8.29 12.32
N SER A 684 -35.11 9.04 12.87
CA SER A 684 -33.98 8.44 13.56
C SER A 684 -34.35 7.72 14.85
N GLY A 685 -35.45 8.05 15.53
CA GLY A 685 -35.96 7.32 16.71
C GLY A 685 -34.98 7.16 17.89
N ILE A 686 -33.76 7.69 17.77
CA ILE A 686 -32.67 7.53 18.71
C ILE A 686 -32.77 8.69 19.70
N ALA A 687 -33.10 8.37 20.95
CA ALA A 687 -32.96 9.33 22.03
C ALA A 687 -31.47 9.72 22.12
N PRO A 688 -31.12 11.02 22.19
CA PRO A 688 -29.74 11.44 22.33
C PRO A 688 -29.16 10.79 23.58
N VAL A 689 -28.06 10.04 23.41
CA VAL A 689 -27.28 9.54 24.54
C VAL A 689 -26.72 10.78 25.24
N LYS A 690 -27.28 11.11 26.40
CA LYS A 690 -26.74 12.20 27.22
C LYS A 690 -25.27 11.88 27.49
N PRO A 691 -24.34 12.83 27.27
CA PRO A 691 -22.99 12.68 27.77
C PRO A 691 -23.12 12.40 29.27
N GLN A 692 -22.76 11.20 29.71
CA GLN A 692 -22.65 10.95 31.13
C GLN A 692 -21.53 11.87 31.61
N GLU A 693 -21.89 12.85 32.43
CA GLU A 693 -20.95 13.52 33.30
C GLU A 693 -20.08 12.44 33.92
N MET A 694 -18.77 12.52 33.70
CA MET A 694 -17.79 11.60 34.28
C MET A 694 -18.15 11.35 35.74
N GLN A 695 -18.71 10.18 36.04
CA GLN A 695 -18.83 9.74 37.41
C GLN A 695 -17.40 9.55 37.91
N GLN A 696 -16.97 10.50 38.73
CA GLN A 696 -15.65 10.64 39.29
C GLN A 696 -15.24 9.51 40.25
N ASN A 697 -15.97 8.39 40.29
CA ASN A 697 -15.74 7.31 41.24
C ASN A 697 -15.94 5.94 40.57
N SER A 698 -14.86 5.44 39.96
CA SER A 698 -14.62 4.00 39.83
C SER A 698 -13.14 3.78 40.14
N PRO A 699 -12.79 2.87 41.07
CA PRO A 699 -11.42 2.73 41.52
C PRO A 699 -10.53 2.28 40.37
N ALA A 700 -9.39 2.96 40.22
CA ALA A 700 -8.36 2.59 39.27
C ALA A 700 -8.02 1.08 39.41
N PRO A 701 -7.84 0.32 38.31
CA PRO A 701 -7.36 -1.05 38.41
C PRO A 701 -5.99 -1.05 39.10
N ALA A 702 -5.90 -1.85 40.17
CA ALA A 702 -4.73 -1.96 41.01
C ALA A 702 -3.47 -2.21 40.18
N GLY A 703 -2.51 -1.31 40.30
CA GLY A 703 -1.16 -1.50 39.79
C GLY A 703 -0.54 -2.76 40.40
N PHE A 704 0.36 -3.38 39.61
CA PHE A 704 1.23 -4.48 40.00
C PHE A 704 1.67 -4.41 41.48
N VAL A 705 1.11 -5.28 42.32
CA VAL A 705 1.66 -5.60 43.63
C VAL A 705 2.60 -6.77 43.44
N MET A 706 3.91 -6.50 43.46
CA MET A 706 4.90 -7.56 43.69
C MET A 706 4.69 -8.12 45.10
N ASN A 707 4.53 -9.44 45.18
CA ASN A 707 4.42 -10.21 46.42
C ASN A 707 5.78 -10.25 47.15
N PRO A 708 5.95 -9.70 48.37
CA PRO A 708 7.20 -9.77 49.10
C PRO A 708 7.20 -10.94 50.08
N ALA A 709 7.77 -12.08 49.66
CA ALA A 709 8.13 -13.17 50.54
C ALA A 709 9.58 -13.57 50.31
N MET A 710 10.51 -12.91 50.99
CA MET A 710 11.75 -13.44 51.61
C MET A 710 12.60 -12.27 52.15
N GLY A 711 13.05 -12.39 53.39
CA GLY A 711 13.34 -11.25 54.28
C GLY A 711 14.77 -10.69 54.35
N ALA A 712 14.81 -9.41 54.78
CA ALA A 712 15.77 -8.69 55.64
C ALA A 712 17.27 -8.53 55.23
N PRO A 713 18.03 -7.51 55.73
CA PRO A 713 17.63 -6.18 56.24
C PRO A 713 18.51 -4.99 55.76
N GLY A 714 17.94 -3.77 55.83
CA GLY A 714 18.64 -2.57 56.34
C GLY A 714 19.22 -1.57 55.34
N MET A 715 18.61 -0.37 55.26
CA MET A 715 19.27 0.94 55.45
C MET A 715 18.25 2.08 55.22
N MET A 716 18.15 2.97 56.21
CA MET A 716 17.34 4.19 56.20
C MET A 716 17.89 5.23 55.23
N MET A 717 17.03 6.06 54.62
CA MET A 717 17.08 7.53 54.78
C MET A 717 15.77 8.21 54.33
N TYR A 718 15.34 9.15 55.16
CA TYR A 718 14.14 10.00 55.07
C TYR A 718 14.42 11.28 54.27
N ALA A 719 13.45 11.78 53.47
CA ALA A 719 13.13 13.21 53.31
C ALA A 719 11.85 13.44 52.44
N PRO A 720 11.10 14.54 52.63
CA PRO A 720 9.63 14.64 52.42
C PRO A 720 9.19 15.51 51.21
N PRO A 721 7.87 15.70 50.92
CA PRO A 721 7.34 16.07 49.61
C PRO A 721 7.13 17.58 49.40
N PHE A 722 7.20 18.03 48.13
CA PHE A 722 6.94 19.41 47.72
C PHE A 722 5.46 19.66 47.36
N GLN A 723 4.89 20.69 47.98
CA GLN A 723 3.56 21.26 47.74
C GLN A 723 3.56 22.28 46.58
N SER A 724 2.40 22.39 45.94
CA SER A 724 2.04 23.28 44.84
C SER A 724 1.94 24.76 45.25
N TRP A 725 2.19 25.67 44.29
CA TRP A 725 1.94 27.11 44.46
C TRP A 725 1.30 27.73 43.20
N ASN A 726 0.27 28.55 43.42
CA ASN A 726 -0.58 29.23 42.44
C ASN A 726 -0.27 30.74 42.38
N GLY A 727 0.08 31.25 41.18
CA GLY A 727 -0.13 32.63 40.66
C GLY A 727 0.66 33.82 41.26
N PRO A 728 0.56 35.05 40.69
CA PRO A 728 0.55 35.41 39.25
C PRO A 728 1.38 36.70 38.89
N VAL A 729 1.67 36.85 37.58
CA VAL A 729 1.97 38.05 36.74
C VAL A 729 2.90 39.19 37.20
N GLN A 730 3.92 39.50 36.36
CA GLN A 730 4.44 40.83 35.91
C GLN A 730 5.91 40.59 35.45
N GLY A 731 6.52 41.15 34.40
CA GLY A 731 6.25 42.14 33.37
C GLY A 731 7.61 42.47 32.73
N PHE A 732 7.69 42.59 31.40
CA PHE A 732 8.72 43.23 30.56
C PHE A 732 10.20 43.31 31.02
N SER A 733 11.14 42.82 30.19
CA SER A 733 11.85 43.67 29.20
C SER A 733 13.13 43.00 28.65
N THR A 734 13.38 43.35 27.39
CA THR A 734 14.53 43.10 26.51
C THR A 734 15.88 43.60 27.04
N VAL A 735 16.99 42.96 26.65
CA VAL A 735 18.29 43.52 26.17
C VAL A 735 19.35 42.38 26.12
N GLY A 736 20.01 42.15 24.98
CA GLY A 736 21.22 41.31 24.84
C GLY A 736 22.51 42.16 24.96
N PRO A 737 23.67 41.80 24.38
CA PRO A 737 24.35 40.50 24.19
C PRO A 737 25.81 40.52 24.76
N PHE A 738 26.61 39.48 24.46
CA PHE A 738 28.07 39.31 24.61
C PHE A 738 28.65 38.72 25.91
N GLY A 739 29.56 37.75 25.72
CA GLY A 739 30.50 37.29 26.75
C GLY A 739 31.16 35.95 26.41
N ALA A 740 32.20 35.99 25.58
CA ALA A 740 33.06 34.85 25.25
C ALA A 740 33.91 34.38 26.45
N THR A 741 34.24 33.08 26.50
CA THR A 741 35.56 32.60 26.97
C THR A 741 35.86 31.20 26.44
N ASN A 742 37.05 31.10 25.87
CA ASN A 742 37.74 29.92 25.33
C ASN A 742 37.96 28.82 26.37
N VAL A 743 37.91 27.55 25.95
CA VAL A 743 38.91 26.54 26.35
C VAL A 743 39.26 25.67 25.13
N GLN A 744 40.55 25.67 24.80
CA GLN A 744 41.22 24.87 23.78
C GLN A 744 41.45 23.42 24.26
N GLY A 745 41.50 22.46 23.32
CA GLY A 745 42.05 21.11 23.58
C GLY A 745 41.64 20.04 22.57
N MET A 746 42.40 19.95 21.47
CA MET A 746 42.37 19.03 20.29
C MET A 746 42.43 17.50 20.61
N PRO A 747 42.48 16.55 19.61
CA PRO A 747 42.35 16.66 18.13
C PRO A 747 41.40 15.63 17.44
N THR A 748 41.01 15.98 16.21
CA THR A 748 40.42 15.16 15.14
C THR A 748 41.40 14.19 14.46
N PRO A 749 40.96 13.03 13.93
CA PRO A 749 41.70 12.28 12.92
C PRO A 749 41.29 12.63 11.48
N ILE A 750 42.30 12.51 10.62
CA ILE A 750 42.42 12.89 9.21
C ILE A 750 41.86 11.78 8.31
N PHE A 751 41.12 12.15 7.26
CA PHE A 751 40.84 11.29 6.09
C PHE A 751 41.96 11.45 5.05
N PRO A 752 42.42 10.38 4.39
CA PRO A 752 43.15 10.49 3.13
C PRO A 752 42.23 10.27 1.92
N GLN A 753 42.45 11.11 0.91
CA GLN A 753 41.99 10.90 -0.47
C GLN A 753 42.85 9.82 -1.16
N ALA A 754 42.19 8.95 -1.90
CA ALA A 754 42.65 8.33 -3.15
C ALA A 754 41.42 7.94 -3.98
#